data_AF-A0A9F5IT04-F1
#
_entry.id   AF-A0A9F5IT04-F1
#
_cell.length_a   1.000
_cell.length_b   1.000
_cell.length_c   1.000
_cell.angle_alpha   90.00
_cell.angle_beta   90.00
_cell.angle_gamma   90.00
#
_symmetry.space_group_name_H-M   'P 1'
#
loop_
_entity.id
_entity.type
_entity.pdbx_description
1 polymer ?
#
loop_
_entity_poly.entity_id
_entity_poly.type
_entity_poly.pdbx_seq_one_letter_code
_entity_poly.pdbx_strand_id
1 'polypeptide(L)'
;MSRKPVVISAAQFIDNWSEEYGGHCTDYVQLAFITSCLSIFVGGIIIILMVRVIKYISGCCFLRYSIRFQLFTSKMPLLRFWKGRFQDVVLTMISAQTSVGRILVLLVFLFSIGSLIIYFINCYSVQQFCLSFEDQTIVIDLFFNLFFLFYFGLRFLAASDKLMFWVELNSIVDFFTITPVCMAFYLGRNWLGLRFLKALRLMELPKILQFLQITTSGTAIKLSKLLAVFLSTWLTAAGFLHWMENSGDPWVHPRNYQSLTYFECLYLIMVTMSTVGYGDVVVKTTLGRVFILFFIVGGLILFANLVPEIADIVGSRRLYTGSYVFVKGRKFIVVCGNITLTSVTAFLSDFLAQDRGEIATEIIFLGENPPSLELETVFKCYAAYTTFFQGSIMNSKDLLRVNMGSAEACLILADICSVHPYMEDTSNIMRVLSIKNHFPNTRVIIQIIQSSNKVYLPKLPGWDWRKGDSIICFAELKLGLIAQSCVVPGLTTLLTSLFIREDIQVQNMDFLIKYQHEIEGQNYKVMTQLLSNDFVGMSFKEVCRLCFLKLDLILLAIEFRSGNQGNSILINPSSIIKMHHNTMGFFIAASVQELRRAYYYCTQCHSGITNPELIVKCHCKGKSVKKPVLDSGKKTIIHSDMSSSDEQIAHSRSLGILSFLDFYSSSSRHAEEEEEEGASHISLDATGMFHWCEAVTFEKALLKSKRKLFGELRDHIVVCVFGDATSTMIGLRNFVMPLRASNFAFSELKDIVFVGNLEYLQREWEFIQNFPKLHLLKGSALSCADLKAAGIKYCSMCAVLSANATDAGNQTLVDTKSILATLNIRFLQFKQTPSTEHDRRR
;
A
#
# COMPACT_ATOMS: atom_id res chain seq x y z
N MET A 1 -109.06 33.95 22.15
CA MET A 1 -108.51 32.57 22.06
C MET A 1 -107.01 32.63 22.08
N SER A 2 -106.39 31.97 23.05
CA SER A 2 -104.97 32.04 23.39
C SER A 2 -104.06 31.41 22.34
N ARG A 3 -102.95 32.08 22.00
CA ARG A 3 -101.78 31.44 21.38
C ARG A 3 -100.67 31.38 22.43
N LYS A 4 -100.30 30.15 22.81
CA LYS A 4 -99.23 29.82 23.76
C LYS A 4 -97.86 30.25 23.21
N PRO A 5 -96.88 30.58 24.07
CA PRO A 5 -95.50 30.79 23.65
C PRO A 5 -94.83 29.44 23.34
N VAL A 6 -94.10 29.39 22.23
CA VAL A 6 -93.23 28.26 21.87
C VAL A 6 -91.93 28.39 22.65
N VAL A 7 -91.65 27.40 23.50
CA VAL A 7 -90.37 27.25 24.20
C VAL A 7 -89.39 26.63 23.21
N ILE A 8 -88.38 27.38 22.79
CA ILE A 8 -87.25 26.87 22.00
C ILE A 8 -86.33 26.13 22.97
N SER A 9 -86.10 24.85 22.74
CA SER A 9 -85.19 24.03 23.56
C SER A 9 -83.73 24.26 23.10
N ALA A 10 -82.78 24.11 24.03
CA ALA A 10 -81.35 24.25 23.76
C ALA A 10 -80.82 23.32 22.65
N ALA A 11 -81.55 22.24 22.31
CA ALA A 11 -81.19 21.34 21.23
C ALA A 11 -81.35 21.97 19.83
N GLN A 12 -82.42 22.76 19.60
CA GLN A 12 -82.61 23.46 18.32
C GLN A 12 -81.61 24.61 18.10
N PHE A 13 -81.02 25.16 19.17
CA PHE A 13 -79.95 26.16 19.05
C PHE A 13 -78.60 25.51 18.67
N ILE A 14 -78.38 24.26 19.08
CA ILE A 14 -77.18 23.47 18.72
C ILE A 14 -77.30 22.93 17.29
N ASP A 15 -78.50 22.52 16.87
CA ASP A 15 -78.72 22.00 15.51
C ASP A 15 -78.60 23.12 14.46
N ASN A 16 -79.16 24.32 14.70
CA ASN A 16 -78.94 25.48 13.82
C ASN A 16 -77.47 25.97 13.80
N TRP A 17 -76.67 25.69 14.83
CA TRP A 17 -75.23 25.96 14.84
C TRP A 17 -74.43 24.97 13.99
N SER A 18 -74.97 23.78 13.72
CA SER A 18 -74.28 22.73 12.97
C SER A 18 -74.52 22.79 11.46
N GLU A 19 -75.67 23.32 11.01
CA GLU A 19 -75.98 23.44 9.57
C GLU A 19 -75.32 24.64 8.88
N GLU A 20 -74.96 25.72 9.59
CA GLU A 20 -74.39 26.94 8.97
C GLU A 20 -72.84 26.96 8.89
N TYR A 21 -72.16 25.96 9.48
CA TYR A 21 -70.68 25.88 9.55
C TYR A 21 -70.09 24.52 9.13
N GLY A 22 -70.84 23.72 8.37
CA GLY A 22 -70.40 22.43 7.84
C GLY A 22 -69.47 22.56 6.64
N GLY A 23 -68.17 22.76 6.87
CA GLY A 23 -67.19 22.66 5.77
C GLY A 23 -65.73 22.97 6.11
N HIS A 24 -65.46 23.70 7.20
CA HIS A 24 -64.09 24.01 7.63
C HIS A 24 -63.99 23.86 9.14
N CYS A 25 -62.85 23.36 9.63
CA CYS A 25 -62.55 23.45 11.05
C CYS A 25 -62.58 24.93 11.44
N THR A 26 -63.54 25.33 12.26
CA THR A 26 -63.75 26.73 12.62
C THR A 26 -62.46 27.31 13.17
N ASP A 27 -62.16 28.57 12.86
CA ASP A 27 -60.92 29.25 13.30
C ASP A 27 -60.68 29.12 14.80
N TYR A 28 -61.77 29.06 15.57
CA TYR A 28 -61.77 28.81 16.99
C TYR A 28 -61.09 27.51 17.39
N VAL A 29 -61.21 26.43 16.61
CA VAL A 29 -60.56 25.13 16.88
C VAL A 29 -59.07 25.23 16.60
N GLN A 30 -58.66 25.77 15.46
CA GLN A 30 -57.23 25.96 15.14
C GLN A 30 -56.56 26.88 16.15
N LEU A 31 -57.23 27.98 16.50
CA LEU A 31 -56.77 28.92 17.51
C LEU A 31 -56.68 28.26 18.89
N ALA A 32 -57.61 27.39 19.28
CA ALA A 32 -57.55 26.64 20.53
C ALA A 32 -56.32 25.71 20.60
N PHE A 33 -55.97 25.02 19.51
CA PHE A 33 -54.77 24.19 19.46
C PHE A 33 -53.47 25.00 19.53
N ILE A 34 -53.38 26.12 18.82
CA ILE A 34 -52.18 26.97 18.83
C ILE A 34 -52.01 27.68 20.18
N THR A 35 -53.10 28.25 20.72
CA THR A 35 -53.07 28.97 22.02
C THR A 35 -52.79 28.03 23.18
N SER A 36 -53.26 26.78 23.15
CA SER A 36 -52.89 25.77 24.17
C SER A 36 -51.40 25.41 24.12
N CYS A 37 -50.82 25.26 22.93
CA CYS A 37 -49.36 25.03 22.80
C CYS A 37 -48.54 26.23 23.31
N LEU A 38 -48.91 27.44 22.91
CA LEU A 38 -48.21 28.66 23.31
C LEU A 38 -48.35 28.95 24.82
N SER A 39 -49.53 28.71 25.39
CA SER A 39 -49.76 28.92 26.83
C SER A 39 -48.96 27.95 27.70
N ILE A 40 -48.84 26.67 27.31
CA ILE A 40 -48.00 25.70 28.02
C ILE A 40 -46.51 26.07 27.88
N PHE A 41 -46.07 26.46 26.69
CA PHE A 41 -44.67 26.83 26.45
C PHE A 41 -44.27 28.08 27.23
N VAL A 42 -45.03 29.18 27.12
CA VAL A 42 -44.76 30.45 27.81
C VAL A 42 -44.99 30.33 29.31
N GLY A 43 -46.05 29.63 29.72
CA GLY A 43 -46.33 29.34 31.13
C GLY A 43 -45.18 28.57 31.79
N GLY A 44 -44.61 27.59 31.11
CA GLY A 44 -43.42 26.87 31.57
C GLY A 44 -42.19 27.75 31.75
N ILE A 45 -41.91 28.66 30.82
CA ILE A 45 -40.81 29.63 30.95
C ILE A 45 -41.04 30.53 32.17
N ILE A 46 -42.26 31.06 32.34
CA ILE A 46 -42.61 31.91 33.49
C ILE A 46 -42.41 31.14 34.80
N ILE A 47 -42.85 29.88 34.88
CA ILE A 47 -42.67 29.04 36.07
C ILE A 47 -41.18 28.82 36.37
N ILE A 48 -40.36 28.53 35.36
CA ILE A 48 -38.91 28.32 35.55
C ILE A 48 -38.23 29.62 36.02
N LEU A 49 -38.60 30.77 35.46
CA LEU A 49 -38.09 32.07 35.86
C LEU A 49 -38.54 32.43 37.29
N MET A 50 -39.81 32.19 37.63
CA MET A 50 -40.32 32.38 38.99
C MET A 50 -39.56 31.51 40.00
N VAL A 51 -39.29 30.24 39.69
CA VAL A 51 -38.48 29.36 40.56
C VAL A 51 -37.04 29.85 40.69
N ARG A 52 -36.44 30.41 39.63
CA ARG A 52 -35.10 31.02 39.70
C ARG A 52 -35.10 32.28 40.59
N VAL A 53 -36.10 33.14 40.44
CA VAL A 53 -36.28 34.36 41.25
C VAL A 53 -36.53 34.00 42.71
N ILE A 54 -37.39 33.02 43.01
CA ILE A 54 -37.64 32.55 44.38
C ILE A 54 -36.36 31.98 45.00
N LYS A 55 -35.55 31.21 44.26
CA LYS A 55 -34.23 30.74 44.75
C LYS A 55 -33.24 31.87 45.01
N TYR A 56 -33.25 32.91 44.16
CA TYR A 56 -32.41 34.09 44.33
C TYR A 56 -32.83 34.93 45.56
N ILE A 57 -34.13 35.18 45.71
CA ILE A 57 -34.71 35.92 46.86
C ILE A 57 -34.52 35.15 48.16
N SER A 58 -34.75 33.83 48.18
CA SER A 58 -34.50 32.99 49.36
C SER A 58 -33.01 32.91 49.71
N GLY A 59 -32.10 32.94 48.72
CA GLY A 59 -30.66 33.08 48.96
C GLY A 59 -30.26 34.44 49.56
N CYS A 60 -30.90 35.53 49.14
CA CYS A 60 -30.66 36.87 49.69
C CYS A 60 -31.31 37.08 51.07
N CYS A 61 -32.52 36.57 51.31
CA CYS A 61 -33.19 36.64 52.62
C CYS A 61 -32.50 35.76 53.67
N PHE A 62 -31.83 34.66 53.28
CA PHE A 62 -31.11 33.80 54.20
C PHE A 62 -29.89 34.47 54.86
N LEU A 63 -29.35 35.55 54.28
CA LEU A 63 -28.26 36.31 54.88
C LEU A 63 -28.71 37.27 56.01
N ARG A 64 -30.01 37.57 56.16
CA ARG A 64 -30.49 38.63 57.08
C ARG A 64 -31.31 38.15 58.28
N TYR A 65 -31.62 36.86 58.38
CA TYR A 65 -32.40 36.29 59.50
C TYR A 65 -31.82 34.95 60.00
N SER A 66 -30.51 34.88 60.18
CA SER A 66 -29.85 33.76 60.86
C SER A 66 -29.79 34.06 62.36
N ILE A 67 -30.66 33.43 63.17
CA ILE A 67 -30.39 33.07 64.59
C ILE A 67 -31.51 32.15 65.17
N ARG A 68 -32.70 32.00 64.56
CA ARG A 68 -33.78 31.20 65.22
C ARG A 68 -34.38 30.01 64.46
N PHE A 69 -33.87 29.64 63.29
CA PHE A 69 -34.40 28.52 62.50
C PHE A 69 -33.42 27.35 62.32
N GLN A 70 -32.50 27.17 63.27
CA GLN A 70 -31.46 26.12 63.21
C GLN A 70 -31.95 24.73 63.68
N LEU A 71 -33.21 24.61 64.15
CA LEU A 71 -33.73 23.34 64.68
C LEU A 71 -34.59 22.52 63.70
N PHE A 72 -35.03 23.07 62.56
CA PHE A 72 -35.98 22.38 61.66
C PHE A 72 -35.40 21.93 60.30
N THR A 73 -34.13 22.24 60.00
CA THR A 73 -33.50 21.92 58.71
C THR A 73 -32.28 21.00 58.82
N SER A 74 -32.31 20.01 59.73
CA SER A 74 -31.27 18.97 59.83
C SER A 74 -31.54 17.71 58.98
N LYS A 75 -32.69 17.63 58.28
CA LYS A 75 -33.07 16.50 57.39
C LYS A 75 -33.11 16.84 55.89
N MET A 76 -32.20 17.68 55.38
CA MET A 76 -32.03 17.89 53.93
C MET A 76 -30.63 17.67 53.30
N PRO A 77 -29.70 16.85 53.86
CA PRO A 77 -28.58 16.33 53.07
C PRO A 77 -28.98 15.08 52.25
N LEU A 78 -29.89 14.23 52.77
CA LEU A 78 -30.28 12.97 52.13
C LEU A 78 -31.03 13.19 50.80
N LEU A 79 -31.94 14.16 50.74
CA LEU A 79 -32.71 14.47 49.52
C LEU A 79 -31.83 15.07 48.41
N ARG A 80 -30.80 15.84 48.79
CA ARG A 80 -29.83 16.44 47.85
C ARG A 80 -28.87 15.39 47.31
N PHE A 81 -28.44 14.46 48.17
CA PHE A 81 -27.63 13.30 47.79
C PHE A 81 -28.39 12.33 46.89
N TRP A 82 -29.64 12.01 47.22
CA TRP A 82 -30.52 11.18 46.38
C TRP A 82 -30.83 11.85 45.05
N LYS A 83 -31.04 13.17 45.03
CA LYS A 83 -31.24 13.92 43.80
C LYS A 83 -30.00 13.87 42.89
N GLY A 84 -28.80 14.07 43.43
CA GLY A 84 -27.55 13.98 42.66
C GLY A 84 -27.36 12.58 42.07
N ARG A 85 -27.47 11.54 42.91
CA ARG A 85 -27.35 10.14 42.46
C ARG A 85 -28.40 9.76 41.43
N PHE A 86 -29.64 10.22 41.59
CA PHE A 86 -30.70 9.98 40.62
C PHE A 86 -30.44 10.70 39.29
N GLN A 87 -29.93 11.92 39.33
CA GLN A 87 -29.52 12.65 38.12
C GLN A 87 -28.38 11.92 37.39
N ASP A 88 -27.40 11.37 38.12
CA ASP A 88 -26.31 10.59 37.53
C ASP A 88 -26.82 9.29 36.89
N VAL A 89 -27.77 8.59 37.53
CA VAL A 89 -28.43 7.40 36.97
C VAL A 89 -29.20 7.74 35.69
N VAL A 90 -29.93 8.86 35.66
CA VAL A 90 -30.66 9.29 34.46
C VAL A 90 -29.69 9.72 33.35
N LEU A 91 -28.59 10.41 33.70
CA LEU A 91 -27.57 10.84 32.75
C LEU A 91 -26.85 9.65 32.09
N THR A 92 -26.51 8.63 32.88
CA THR A 92 -25.91 7.37 32.38
C THR A 92 -26.89 6.55 31.53
N MET A 93 -28.19 6.69 31.76
CA MET A 93 -29.23 6.09 30.90
C MET A 93 -29.38 6.84 29.57
N ILE A 94 -29.42 8.18 29.57
CA ILE A 94 -29.58 8.98 28.33
C ILE A 94 -28.35 8.91 27.43
N SER A 95 -27.14 8.81 28.02
CA SER A 95 -25.88 8.70 27.27
C SER A 95 -25.63 7.31 26.66
N ALA A 96 -26.59 6.38 26.75
CA ALA A 96 -26.52 5.02 26.20
C ALA A 96 -25.28 4.20 26.65
N GLN A 97 -24.67 4.56 27.77
CA GLN A 97 -23.52 3.84 28.36
C GLN A 97 -23.95 2.49 28.94
N THR A 98 -25.18 2.43 29.47
CA THR A 98 -25.79 1.20 30.00
C THR A 98 -26.61 0.48 28.94
N SER A 99 -26.79 -0.84 29.06
CA SER A 99 -27.65 -1.63 28.17
C SER A 99 -29.10 -1.11 28.16
N VAL A 100 -29.61 -0.66 29.31
CA VAL A 100 -30.93 -0.04 29.44
C VAL A 100 -31.01 1.27 28.64
N GLY A 101 -29.95 2.09 28.72
CA GLY A 101 -29.85 3.31 27.93
C GLY A 101 -29.83 3.06 26.42
N ARG A 102 -29.13 2.01 25.95
CA ARG A 102 -29.13 1.61 24.53
C ARG A 102 -30.52 1.21 24.05
N ILE A 103 -31.27 0.45 24.87
CA ILE A 103 -32.65 0.06 24.55
C ILE A 103 -33.56 1.31 24.51
N LEU A 104 -33.42 2.22 25.48
CA LEU A 104 -34.19 3.46 25.51
C LEU A 104 -33.95 4.29 24.24
N VAL A 105 -32.70 4.48 23.84
CA VAL A 105 -32.34 5.23 22.63
C VAL A 105 -32.85 4.55 21.36
N LEU A 106 -32.81 3.22 21.28
CA LEU A 106 -33.37 2.46 20.16
C LEU A 106 -34.90 2.59 20.08
N LEU A 107 -35.61 2.57 21.22
CA LEU A 107 -37.05 2.80 21.26
C LEU A 107 -37.42 4.23 20.84
N VAL A 108 -36.67 5.24 21.28
CA VAL A 108 -36.84 6.63 20.84
C VAL A 108 -36.70 6.73 19.32
N PHE A 109 -35.72 6.04 18.74
CA PHE A 109 -35.52 6.00 17.29
C PHE A 109 -36.70 5.35 16.55
N LEU A 110 -37.09 4.13 16.94
CA LEU A 110 -38.18 3.40 16.29
C LEU A 110 -39.52 4.14 16.38
N PHE A 111 -39.85 4.68 17.55
CA PHE A 111 -41.08 5.44 17.74
C PHE A 111 -41.05 6.80 17.04
N SER A 112 -39.87 7.40 16.84
CA SER A 112 -39.76 8.66 16.07
C SER A 112 -40.06 8.43 14.59
N ILE A 113 -39.53 7.34 14.01
CA ILE A 113 -39.85 6.92 12.65
C ILE A 113 -41.34 6.53 12.55
N GLY A 114 -41.84 5.73 13.49
CA GLY A 114 -43.25 5.33 13.52
C GLY A 114 -44.21 6.52 13.62
N SER A 115 -43.89 7.51 14.44
CA SER A 115 -44.70 8.73 14.58
C SER A 115 -44.66 9.62 13.33
N LEU A 116 -43.54 9.63 12.59
CA LEU A 116 -43.43 10.31 11.30
C LEU A 116 -44.21 9.58 10.19
N ILE A 117 -44.19 8.24 10.17
CA ILE A 117 -45.00 7.44 9.24
C ILE A 117 -46.49 7.69 9.47
N ILE A 118 -46.95 7.73 10.72
CA ILE A 118 -48.33 8.08 11.05
C ILE A 118 -48.69 9.49 10.54
N TYR A 119 -47.76 10.44 10.62
CA TYR A 119 -47.97 11.77 10.02
C TYR A 119 -48.17 11.68 8.50
N PHE A 120 -47.36 10.91 7.77
CA PHE A 120 -47.55 10.72 6.32
C PHE A 120 -48.87 10.01 5.98
N ILE A 121 -49.27 9.01 6.77
CA ILE A 121 -50.58 8.33 6.60
C ILE A 121 -51.71 9.35 6.76
N ASN A 122 -51.66 10.18 7.81
CA ASN A 122 -52.67 11.23 8.05
C ASN A 122 -52.67 12.32 6.97
N CYS A 123 -51.53 12.61 6.32
CA CYS A 123 -51.46 13.51 5.17
C CYS A 123 -52.04 12.90 3.90
N TYR A 124 -52.03 11.57 3.76
CA TYR A 124 -52.56 10.87 2.60
C TYR A 124 -54.08 10.65 2.69
N SER A 125 -54.59 10.32 3.89
CA SER A 125 -56.01 10.00 4.07
C SER A 125 -56.95 11.21 4.03
N VAL A 126 -56.41 12.44 4.00
CA VAL A 126 -57.20 13.65 4.28
C VAL A 126 -56.93 14.77 3.28
N GLN A 127 -57.97 15.16 2.53
CA GLN A 127 -57.99 16.41 1.74
C GLN A 127 -58.47 17.65 2.55
N GLN A 128 -59.08 17.46 3.74
CA GLN A 128 -59.60 18.54 4.60
C GLN A 128 -59.16 18.39 6.08
N PHE A 129 -58.54 19.42 6.65
CA PHE A 129 -57.81 19.43 7.94
C PHE A 129 -58.43 18.83 9.22
N CYS A 130 -59.68 18.38 9.25
CA CYS A 130 -60.33 17.86 10.45
C CYS A 130 -60.95 16.47 10.24
N LEU A 131 -60.41 15.50 10.98
CA LEU A 131 -60.89 14.11 11.02
C LEU A 131 -61.96 13.96 12.10
N SER A 132 -62.98 13.16 11.81
CA SER A 132 -63.87 12.57 12.82
C SER A 132 -63.13 11.48 13.61
N PHE A 133 -63.57 11.23 14.84
CA PHE A 133 -62.88 10.43 15.87
C PHE A 133 -62.79 8.90 15.59
N GLU A 134 -63.22 8.42 14.42
CA GLU A 134 -63.32 6.98 14.12
C GLU A 134 -62.00 6.29 13.73
N ASP A 135 -60.88 7.01 13.69
CA ASP A 135 -59.59 6.45 13.25
C ASP A 135 -58.79 5.80 14.39
N GLN A 136 -58.47 4.50 14.22
CA GLN A 136 -57.53 3.75 15.07
C GLN A 136 -56.12 4.38 15.15
N THR A 137 -55.78 5.28 14.22
CA THR A 137 -54.47 5.95 14.14
C THR A 137 -54.22 6.91 15.31
N ILE A 138 -55.26 7.51 15.90
CA ILE A 138 -55.13 8.45 17.03
C ILE A 138 -54.65 7.74 18.29
N VAL A 139 -55.15 6.52 18.54
CA VAL A 139 -54.76 5.72 19.71
C VAL A 139 -53.28 5.35 19.66
N ILE A 140 -52.78 4.98 18.47
CA ILE A 140 -51.37 4.65 18.25
C ILE A 140 -50.49 5.92 18.36
N ASP A 141 -50.94 7.06 17.81
CA ASP A 141 -50.22 8.34 17.95
C ASP A 141 -50.17 8.78 19.42
N LEU A 142 -51.26 8.62 20.18
CA LEU A 142 -51.29 8.91 21.62
C LEU A 142 -50.28 8.05 22.40
N PHE A 143 -50.18 6.75 22.09
CA PHE A 143 -49.20 5.86 22.70
C PHE A 143 -47.76 6.34 22.48
N PHE A 144 -47.40 6.72 21.24
CA PHE A 144 -46.08 7.27 20.95
C PHE A 144 -45.82 8.59 21.69
N ASN A 145 -46.80 9.49 21.74
CA ASN A 145 -46.64 10.77 22.44
C ASN A 145 -46.56 10.62 23.96
N LEU A 146 -47.21 9.62 24.56
CA LEU A 146 -47.03 9.28 25.98
C LEU A 146 -45.59 8.83 26.27
N PHE A 147 -45.00 8.02 25.37
CA PHE A 147 -43.59 7.66 25.47
C PHE A 147 -42.67 8.88 25.31
N PHE A 148 -42.94 9.76 24.35
CA PHE A 148 -42.14 10.99 24.18
C PHE A 148 -42.27 11.95 25.37
N LEU A 149 -43.44 12.01 26.01
CA LEU A 149 -43.63 12.78 27.24
C LEU A 149 -42.78 12.21 28.38
N PHE A 150 -42.74 10.88 28.53
CA PHE A 150 -41.86 10.22 29.50
C PHE A 150 -40.38 10.51 29.21
N TYR A 151 -39.97 10.39 27.94
CA TYR A 151 -38.60 10.68 27.51
C TYR A 151 -38.21 12.15 27.73
N PHE A 152 -39.11 13.08 27.41
CA PHE A 152 -38.96 14.52 27.70
C PHE A 152 -38.77 14.76 29.19
N GLY A 153 -39.55 14.09 30.04
CA GLY A 153 -39.41 14.15 31.50
C GLY A 153 -38.04 13.69 31.99
N LEU A 154 -37.50 12.60 31.45
CA LEU A 154 -36.16 12.12 31.77
C LEU A 154 -35.07 13.12 31.35
N ARG A 155 -35.15 13.68 30.14
CA ARG A 155 -34.22 14.71 29.67
C ARG A 155 -34.29 15.98 30.51
N PHE A 156 -35.50 16.42 30.86
CA PHE A 156 -35.72 17.57 31.73
C PHE A 156 -35.09 17.35 33.11
N LEU A 157 -35.19 16.16 33.70
CA LEU A 157 -34.58 15.85 35.00
C LEU A 157 -33.04 15.85 34.94
N ALA A 158 -32.48 15.32 33.86
CA ALA A 158 -31.03 15.24 33.62
C ALA A 158 -30.37 16.60 33.35
N ALA A 159 -31.06 17.55 32.73
CA ALA A 159 -30.48 18.84 32.37
C ALA A 159 -29.97 19.62 33.59
N SER A 160 -28.73 20.13 33.54
CA SER A 160 -28.18 21.05 34.54
C SER A 160 -28.92 22.39 34.51
N ASP A 161 -29.06 22.97 33.32
CA ASP A 161 -29.75 24.23 33.05
C ASP A 161 -31.14 24.02 32.46
N LYS A 162 -32.16 24.17 33.31
CA LYS A 162 -33.56 23.96 32.92
C LYS A 162 -34.06 24.95 31.87
N LEU A 163 -33.57 26.19 31.87
CA LEU A 163 -33.98 27.21 30.87
C LEU A 163 -33.37 26.93 29.50
N MET A 164 -32.08 26.57 29.44
CA MET A 164 -31.41 26.24 28.18
C MET A 164 -32.02 24.99 27.54
N PHE A 165 -32.34 23.99 28.36
CA PHE A 165 -33.07 22.80 27.92
C PHE A 165 -34.46 23.13 27.38
N TRP A 166 -35.19 24.08 27.98
CA TRP A 166 -36.54 24.46 27.54
C TRP A 166 -36.56 25.12 26.15
N VAL A 167 -35.47 25.80 25.78
CA VAL A 167 -35.29 26.48 24.47
C VAL A 167 -34.52 25.61 23.48
N GLU A 168 -34.11 24.40 23.85
CA GLU A 168 -33.46 23.46 22.95
C GLU A 168 -34.42 23.04 21.81
N LEU A 169 -33.92 22.93 20.57
CA LEU A 169 -34.73 22.58 19.39
C LEU A 169 -35.55 21.31 19.60
N ASN A 170 -34.96 20.26 20.19
CA ASN A 170 -35.64 18.98 20.43
C ASN A 170 -36.78 19.11 21.44
N SER A 171 -36.61 19.95 22.46
CA SER A 171 -37.65 20.26 23.45
C SER A 171 -38.79 21.04 22.81
N ILE A 172 -38.48 22.03 21.96
CA ILE A 172 -39.47 22.80 21.20
C ILE A 172 -40.32 21.87 20.32
N VAL A 173 -39.69 20.94 19.61
CA VAL A 173 -40.39 19.93 18.80
C VAL A 173 -41.32 19.08 19.66
N ASP A 174 -40.87 18.62 20.83
CA ASP A 174 -41.70 17.83 21.75
C ASP A 174 -42.93 18.62 22.23
N PHE A 175 -42.79 19.91 22.57
CA PHE A 175 -43.94 20.74 22.97
C PHE A 175 -44.99 20.85 21.87
N PHE A 176 -44.58 21.23 20.66
CA PHE A 176 -45.52 21.46 19.55
C PHE A 176 -46.07 20.16 18.92
N THR A 177 -45.55 19.00 19.31
CA THR A 177 -46.05 17.70 18.81
C THR A 177 -46.87 16.94 19.85
N ILE A 178 -46.49 16.98 21.14
CA ILE A 178 -47.19 16.28 22.22
C ILE A 178 -48.47 17.01 22.61
N THR A 179 -48.42 18.33 22.80
CA THR A 179 -49.58 19.12 23.28
C THR A 179 -50.80 19.03 22.36
N PRO A 180 -50.68 19.18 21.02
CA PRO A 180 -51.85 19.06 20.14
C PRO A 180 -52.50 17.67 20.18
N VAL A 181 -51.73 16.60 20.41
CA VAL A 181 -52.27 15.23 20.45
C VAL A 181 -53.07 15.01 21.74
N CYS A 182 -52.58 15.51 22.88
CA CYS A 182 -53.34 15.50 24.13
C CYS A 182 -54.63 16.33 24.03
N MET A 183 -54.56 17.50 23.38
CA MET A 183 -55.74 18.34 23.17
C MET A 183 -56.73 17.73 22.18
N ALA A 184 -56.24 17.01 21.16
CA ALA A 184 -57.07 16.32 20.18
C ALA A 184 -57.88 15.20 20.84
N PHE A 185 -57.26 14.48 21.77
CA PHE A 185 -57.94 13.49 22.60
C PHE A 185 -59.02 14.13 23.50
N TYR A 186 -58.72 15.29 24.10
CA TYR A 186 -59.67 16.01 24.98
C TYR A 186 -60.88 16.59 24.22
N LEU A 187 -60.66 17.17 23.04
CA LEU A 187 -61.71 17.81 22.23
C LEU A 187 -62.46 16.83 21.31
N GLY A 188 -62.02 15.58 21.21
CA GLY A 188 -62.57 14.60 20.27
C GLY A 188 -62.41 14.98 18.78
N ARG A 189 -61.47 15.87 18.45
CA ARG A 189 -61.22 16.38 17.09
C ARG A 189 -59.73 16.34 16.77
N ASN A 190 -59.36 15.88 15.58
CA ASN A 190 -57.97 15.83 15.15
C ASN A 190 -57.58 17.06 14.32
N TRP A 191 -56.37 17.58 14.53
CA TRP A 191 -55.79 18.67 13.76
C TRP A 191 -54.37 18.32 13.31
N LEU A 192 -54.13 18.41 11.99
CA LEU A 192 -52.84 18.06 11.38
C LEU A 192 -51.73 19.08 11.72
N GLY A 193 -52.07 20.38 11.72
CA GLY A 193 -51.26 21.50 12.21
C GLY A 193 -49.73 21.35 12.13
N LEU A 194 -49.07 21.51 13.28
CA LEU A 194 -47.60 21.52 13.42
C LEU A 194 -46.97 20.11 13.53
N ARG A 195 -47.69 19.04 13.18
CA ARG A 195 -47.19 17.66 13.31
C ARG A 195 -46.01 17.37 12.38
N PHE A 196 -45.80 18.14 11.32
CA PHE A 196 -44.62 18.02 10.45
C PHE A 196 -43.30 18.27 11.19
N LEU A 197 -43.30 18.97 12.34
CA LEU A 197 -42.12 19.17 13.18
C LEU A 197 -41.52 17.85 13.69
N LYS A 198 -42.29 16.75 13.68
CA LYS A 198 -41.78 15.39 13.95
C LYS A 198 -40.61 15.01 13.04
N ALA A 199 -40.52 15.56 11.82
CA ALA A 199 -39.40 15.30 10.91
C ALA A 199 -38.06 15.85 11.40
N LEU A 200 -38.04 16.88 12.26
CA LEU A 200 -36.80 17.40 12.86
C LEU A 200 -36.12 16.38 13.79
N ARG A 201 -36.87 15.39 14.32
CA ARG A 201 -36.29 14.30 15.13
C ARG A 201 -35.30 13.43 14.35
N LEU A 202 -35.33 13.46 13.01
CA LEU A 202 -34.31 12.81 12.18
C LEU A 202 -32.91 13.40 12.41
N MET A 203 -32.77 14.63 12.92
CA MET A 203 -31.47 15.22 13.30
C MET A 203 -30.76 14.47 14.43
N GLU A 204 -31.50 13.72 15.25
CA GLU A 204 -30.93 12.91 16.34
C GLU A 204 -30.37 11.57 15.82
N LEU A 205 -30.80 11.10 14.64
CA LEU A 205 -30.44 9.81 14.04
C LEU A 205 -28.91 9.56 13.98
N PRO A 206 -28.07 10.51 13.54
CA PRO A 206 -26.62 10.29 13.50
C PRO A 206 -25.99 10.07 14.88
N LYS A 207 -26.52 10.77 15.91
CA LYS A 207 -26.06 10.58 17.30
C LYS A 207 -26.45 9.19 17.82
N ILE A 208 -27.66 8.74 17.48
CA ILE A 208 -28.17 7.41 17.86
C ILE A 208 -27.35 6.30 17.18
N LEU A 209 -27.09 6.41 15.87
CA LEU A 209 -26.26 5.44 15.14
C LEU A 209 -24.83 5.36 15.68
N GLN A 210 -24.28 6.47 16.16
CA GLN A 210 -22.98 6.51 16.83
C GLN A 210 -23.00 5.78 18.17
N PHE A 211 -24.04 5.97 18.99
CA PHE A 211 -24.20 5.24 20.26
C PHE A 211 -24.39 3.74 20.07
N LEU A 212 -25.06 3.33 18.99
CA LEU A 212 -25.24 1.92 18.62
C LEU A 212 -23.99 1.30 17.96
N GLN A 213 -22.90 2.07 17.78
CA GLN A 213 -21.65 1.63 17.13
C GLN A 213 -21.83 1.09 15.70
N ILE A 214 -22.92 1.48 15.01
CA ILE A 214 -23.19 1.09 13.62
C ILE A 214 -22.29 1.90 12.67
N THR A 215 -22.17 3.20 12.92
CA THR A 215 -21.28 4.09 12.15
C THR A 215 -19.98 4.31 12.90
N THR A 216 -18.93 3.57 12.53
CA THR A 216 -17.61 3.64 13.19
C THR A 216 -16.63 4.58 12.50
N SER A 217 -16.73 4.75 11.17
CA SER A 217 -15.87 5.63 10.39
C SER A 217 -16.25 7.10 10.53
N GLY A 218 -15.27 7.99 10.62
CA GLY A 218 -15.49 9.44 10.59
C GLY A 218 -16.22 9.90 9.33
N THR A 219 -15.96 9.26 8.18
CA THR A 219 -16.67 9.55 6.91
C THR A 219 -18.14 9.11 6.97
N ALA A 220 -18.43 7.95 7.56
CA ALA A 220 -19.79 7.45 7.71
C ALA A 220 -20.62 8.32 8.69
N ILE A 221 -20.01 8.77 9.78
CA ILE A 221 -20.64 9.69 10.75
C ILE A 221 -20.95 11.03 10.06
N LYS A 222 -20.01 11.57 9.28
CA LYS A 222 -20.20 12.83 8.54
C LYS A 222 -21.31 12.70 7.50
N LEU A 223 -21.30 11.63 6.71
CA LEU A 223 -22.34 11.35 5.71
C LEU A 223 -23.74 11.20 6.35
N SER A 224 -23.84 10.46 7.45
CA SER A 224 -25.11 10.31 8.18
C SER A 224 -25.64 11.64 8.70
N LYS A 225 -24.78 12.52 9.22
CA LYS A 225 -25.15 13.88 9.65
C LYS A 225 -25.66 14.74 8.50
N LEU A 226 -24.97 14.76 7.37
CA LEU A 226 -25.37 15.53 6.19
C LEU A 226 -26.73 15.05 5.67
N LEU A 227 -26.92 13.74 5.51
CA LEU A 227 -28.19 13.16 5.07
C LEU A 227 -29.34 13.48 6.03
N ALA A 228 -29.11 13.39 7.34
CA ALA A 228 -30.11 13.73 8.35
C ALA A 228 -30.53 15.21 8.29
N VAL A 229 -29.57 16.13 8.13
CA VAL A 229 -29.84 17.58 7.98
C VAL A 229 -30.65 17.86 6.73
N PHE A 230 -30.27 17.25 5.60
CA PHE A 230 -30.97 17.42 4.33
C PHE A 230 -32.42 16.91 4.39
N LEU A 231 -32.60 15.65 4.80
CA LEU A 231 -33.93 15.02 4.84
C LEU A 231 -34.86 15.72 5.84
N SER A 232 -34.37 16.08 7.02
CA SER A 232 -35.20 16.77 8.02
C SER A 232 -35.62 18.17 7.57
N THR A 233 -34.72 18.93 6.95
CA THR A 233 -35.01 20.28 6.43
C THR A 233 -35.99 20.21 5.26
N TRP A 234 -35.79 19.27 4.33
CA TRP A 234 -36.69 19.07 3.19
C TRP A 234 -38.11 18.72 3.63
N LEU A 235 -38.24 17.72 4.50
CA LEU A 235 -39.54 17.27 5.01
C LEU A 235 -40.26 18.34 5.83
N THR A 236 -39.53 19.09 6.67
CA THR A 236 -40.14 20.18 7.45
C THR A 236 -40.54 21.37 6.62
N ALA A 237 -39.72 21.80 5.65
CA ALA A 237 -40.07 22.89 4.76
C ALA A 237 -41.32 22.57 3.93
N ALA A 238 -41.44 21.32 3.45
CA ALA A 238 -42.64 20.86 2.76
C ALA A 238 -43.86 20.82 3.67
N GLY A 239 -43.71 20.37 4.92
CA GLY A 239 -44.81 20.36 5.89
C GLY A 239 -45.27 21.75 6.31
N PHE A 240 -44.34 22.68 6.44
CA PHE A 240 -44.65 24.09 6.72
C PHE A 240 -45.43 24.72 5.56
N LEU A 241 -44.96 24.53 4.32
CA LEU A 241 -45.66 25.02 3.13
C LEU A 241 -47.05 24.38 2.97
N HIS A 242 -47.15 23.06 3.19
CA HIS A 242 -48.41 22.32 3.18
C HIS A 242 -49.42 22.87 4.20
N TRP A 243 -48.95 23.22 5.40
CA TRP A 243 -49.79 23.84 6.41
C TRP A 243 -50.26 25.24 5.99
N MET A 244 -49.38 26.06 5.42
CA MET A 244 -49.70 27.44 5.02
C MET A 244 -50.68 27.51 3.83
N GLU A 245 -50.39 26.80 2.73
CA GLU A 245 -51.19 26.86 1.50
C GLU A 245 -52.62 26.33 1.72
N ASN A 246 -52.74 25.25 2.49
CA ASN A 246 -54.06 24.68 2.78
C ASN A 246 -54.82 25.52 3.82
N SER A 247 -54.16 26.24 4.74
CA SER A 247 -54.83 27.08 5.75
C SER A 247 -55.30 28.43 5.19
N GLY A 248 -54.59 28.94 4.16
CA GLY A 248 -54.85 30.24 3.55
C GLY A 248 -54.38 31.43 4.39
N ASP A 249 -54.44 32.63 3.82
CA ASP A 249 -54.09 33.87 4.53
C ASP A 249 -55.23 34.28 5.49
N PRO A 250 -54.97 34.50 6.80
CA PRO A 250 -56.02 34.86 7.78
C PRO A 250 -56.77 36.16 7.46
N TRP A 251 -56.12 37.07 6.72
CA TRP A 251 -56.52 38.47 6.53
C TRP A 251 -57.35 38.70 5.25
N VAL A 252 -57.57 37.66 4.43
CA VAL A 252 -58.25 37.76 3.13
C VAL A 252 -59.61 37.06 3.20
N HIS A 253 -60.67 37.78 2.81
CA HIS A 253 -62.03 37.25 2.75
C HIS A 253 -62.62 37.47 1.34
N PRO A 254 -63.04 36.42 0.60
CA PRO A 254 -62.98 34.99 0.92
C PRO A 254 -61.54 34.44 0.98
N ARG A 255 -61.30 33.42 1.80
CA ARG A 255 -59.95 32.86 2.00
C ARG A 255 -59.38 32.29 0.71
N ASN A 256 -58.10 32.58 0.46
CA ASN A 256 -57.31 32.10 -0.66
C ASN A 256 -56.62 30.75 -0.38
N TYR A 257 -57.38 29.75 0.10
CA TYR A 257 -56.82 28.43 0.36
C TYR A 257 -56.54 27.67 -0.97
N GLN A 258 -55.45 26.92 -1.01
CA GLN A 258 -55.09 26.05 -2.13
C GLN A 258 -54.88 24.64 -1.59
N SER A 259 -55.71 23.69 -2.04
CA SER A 259 -55.62 22.28 -1.64
C SER A 259 -54.42 21.61 -2.33
N LEU A 260 -53.24 21.71 -1.72
CA LEU A 260 -52.04 20.98 -2.11
C LEU A 260 -51.86 19.77 -1.20
N THR A 261 -51.54 18.64 -1.80
CA THR A 261 -51.10 17.47 -1.05
C THR A 261 -49.70 17.68 -0.48
N TYR A 262 -49.38 16.98 0.61
CA TYR A 262 -48.04 17.05 1.20
C TYR A 262 -46.95 16.61 0.21
N PHE A 263 -47.24 15.66 -0.67
CA PHE A 263 -46.30 15.18 -1.68
C PHE A 263 -46.07 16.19 -2.82
N GLU A 264 -47.08 16.95 -3.23
CA GLU A 264 -46.91 18.08 -4.15
C GLU A 264 -46.04 19.19 -3.53
N CYS A 265 -46.20 19.44 -2.22
CA CYS A 265 -45.35 20.37 -1.49
C CYS A 265 -43.90 19.88 -1.39
N LEU A 266 -43.68 18.57 -1.17
CA LEU A 266 -42.34 17.96 -1.19
C LEU A 266 -41.66 18.13 -2.54
N TYR A 267 -42.40 17.85 -3.62
CA TYR A 267 -41.94 18.03 -4.98
C TYR A 267 -41.57 19.50 -5.25
N LEU A 268 -42.46 20.44 -4.92
CA LEU A 268 -42.23 21.88 -5.09
C LEU A 268 -40.97 22.35 -4.35
N ILE A 269 -40.80 21.96 -3.09
CA ILE A 269 -39.61 22.32 -2.30
C ILE A 269 -38.34 21.75 -2.92
N MET A 270 -38.35 20.50 -3.40
CA MET A 270 -37.18 19.90 -4.03
C MET A 270 -36.82 20.59 -5.35
N VAL A 271 -37.79 20.87 -6.21
CA VAL A 271 -37.63 21.59 -7.49
C VAL A 271 -37.13 23.02 -7.28
N THR A 272 -37.59 23.67 -6.21
CA THR A 272 -37.16 25.03 -5.85
C THR A 272 -35.73 25.02 -5.31
N MET A 273 -35.41 24.10 -4.41
CA MET A 273 -34.09 23.97 -3.80
C MET A 273 -33.01 23.57 -4.82
N SER A 274 -33.36 22.81 -5.86
CA SER A 274 -32.46 22.43 -6.96
C SER A 274 -32.36 23.48 -8.07
N THR A 275 -32.99 24.65 -7.94
CA THR A 275 -33.06 25.73 -8.96
C THR A 275 -33.74 25.36 -10.28
N VAL A 276 -34.48 24.25 -10.35
CA VAL A 276 -35.11 23.82 -11.61
C VAL A 276 -36.34 24.66 -11.95
N GLY A 277 -37.27 24.82 -10.99
CA GLY A 277 -38.41 25.74 -11.11
C GLY A 277 -39.36 25.50 -12.30
N TYR A 278 -39.91 24.30 -12.46
CA TYR A 278 -40.82 23.96 -13.57
C TYR A 278 -42.06 24.85 -13.67
N GLY A 279 -42.59 25.34 -12.54
CA GLY A 279 -43.78 26.22 -12.51
C GLY A 279 -45.11 25.51 -12.69
N ASP A 280 -45.13 24.18 -12.62
CA ASP A 280 -46.30 23.31 -12.69
C ASP A 280 -47.12 23.33 -11.38
N VAL A 281 -46.43 23.34 -10.23
CA VAL A 281 -47.02 23.58 -8.90
C VAL A 281 -46.48 24.91 -8.39
N VAL A 282 -47.36 25.83 -8.02
CA VAL A 282 -46.99 27.17 -7.54
C VAL A 282 -47.74 27.55 -6.27
N VAL A 283 -47.11 28.42 -5.49
CA VAL A 283 -47.61 28.96 -4.22
C VAL A 283 -48.47 30.19 -4.48
N LYS A 284 -49.72 30.17 -4.02
CA LYS A 284 -50.67 31.28 -4.24
C LYS A 284 -50.82 32.18 -3.02
N THR A 285 -50.64 31.66 -1.80
CA THR A 285 -50.84 32.46 -0.59
C THR A 285 -49.72 33.48 -0.40
N THR A 286 -50.03 34.61 0.24
CA THR A 286 -49.06 35.67 0.53
C THR A 286 -48.04 35.17 1.54
N LEU A 287 -48.51 34.50 2.59
CA LEU A 287 -47.64 33.89 3.59
C LEU A 287 -46.71 32.83 2.97
N GLY A 288 -47.24 31.94 2.13
CA GLY A 288 -46.45 30.92 1.44
C GLY A 288 -45.37 31.51 0.54
N ARG A 289 -45.67 32.61 -0.19
CA ARG A 289 -44.69 33.30 -1.05
C ARG A 289 -43.55 33.92 -0.25
N VAL A 290 -43.87 34.53 0.90
CA VAL A 290 -42.85 35.04 1.83
C VAL A 290 -41.96 33.91 2.34
N PHE A 291 -42.55 32.77 2.71
CA PHE A 291 -41.78 31.60 3.11
C PHE A 291 -40.85 31.09 2.01
N ILE A 292 -41.36 30.90 0.78
CA ILE A 292 -40.55 30.46 -0.35
C ILE A 292 -39.41 31.44 -0.64
N LEU A 293 -39.62 32.75 -0.52
CA LEU A 293 -38.56 33.76 -0.72
C LEU A 293 -37.38 33.54 0.24
N PHE A 294 -37.65 33.33 1.53
CA PHE A 294 -36.59 33.02 2.51
C PHE A 294 -36.02 31.62 2.30
N PHE A 295 -36.87 30.65 1.96
CA PHE A 295 -36.46 29.28 1.71
C PHE A 295 -35.54 29.15 0.50
N ILE A 296 -35.73 29.93 -0.57
CA ILE A 296 -34.81 29.94 -1.72
C ILE A 296 -33.40 30.31 -1.25
N VAL A 297 -33.23 31.39 -0.49
CA VAL A 297 -31.90 31.81 -0.01
C VAL A 297 -31.25 30.71 0.86
N GLY A 298 -31.97 30.19 1.85
CA GLY A 298 -31.45 29.15 2.75
C GLY A 298 -31.24 27.79 2.06
N GLY A 299 -32.17 27.40 1.20
CA GLY A 299 -32.17 26.16 0.44
C GLY A 299 -31.03 26.09 -0.57
N LEU A 300 -30.72 27.19 -1.25
CA LEU A 300 -29.57 27.27 -2.17
C LEU A 300 -28.24 27.11 -1.43
N ILE A 301 -28.08 27.79 -0.29
CA ILE A 301 -26.88 27.66 0.54
C ILE A 301 -26.72 26.21 1.03
N LEU A 302 -27.82 25.57 1.45
CA LEU A 302 -27.79 24.19 1.91
C LEU A 302 -27.47 23.23 0.76
N PHE A 303 -28.14 23.37 -0.39
CA PHE A 303 -27.96 22.49 -1.54
C PHE A 303 -26.54 22.59 -2.13
N ALA A 304 -26.02 23.80 -2.31
CA ALA A 304 -24.71 24.05 -2.90
C ALA A 304 -23.55 23.51 -2.06
N ASN A 305 -23.69 23.49 -0.72
CA ASN A 305 -22.65 22.95 0.16
C ASN A 305 -22.80 21.43 0.36
N LEU A 306 -24.04 20.94 0.50
CA LEU A 306 -24.29 19.58 0.94
C LEU A 306 -24.15 18.54 -0.17
N VAL A 307 -24.59 18.85 -1.40
CA VAL A 307 -24.57 17.89 -2.51
C VAL A 307 -23.14 17.56 -2.97
N PRO A 308 -22.23 18.53 -3.19
CA PRO A 308 -20.85 18.23 -3.55
C PRO A 308 -20.13 17.44 -2.46
N GLU A 309 -20.35 17.79 -1.19
CA GLU A 309 -19.72 17.09 -0.07
C GLU A 309 -20.19 15.61 0.06
N ILE A 310 -21.47 15.34 -0.19
CA ILE A 310 -21.98 13.97 -0.29
C ILE A 310 -21.36 13.26 -1.50
N ALA A 311 -21.28 13.93 -2.66
CA ALA A 311 -20.70 13.36 -3.87
C ALA A 311 -19.21 13.00 -3.69
N ASP A 312 -18.42 13.83 -3.02
CA ASP A 312 -17.01 13.55 -2.71
C ASP A 312 -16.87 12.34 -1.78
N ILE A 313 -17.68 12.26 -0.73
CA ILE A 313 -17.62 11.13 0.21
C ILE A 313 -18.04 9.82 -0.47
N VAL A 314 -19.11 9.84 -1.27
CA VAL A 314 -19.60 8.66 -2.00
C VAL A 314 -18.67 8.28 -3.14
N GLY A 315 -18.08 9.26 -3.82
CA GLY A 315 -17.14 9.11 -4.93
C GLY A 315 -15.75 8.62 -4.48
N SER A 316 -15.35 8.89 -3.24
CA SER A 316 -14.06 8.47 -2.65
C SER A 316 -13.92 6.96 -2.38
N ARG A 317 -14.74 6.10 -3.02
CA ARG A 317 -14.58 4.63 -2.90
C ARG A 317 -13.15 4.26 -3.29
N ARG A 318 -12.42 3.69 -2.33
CA ARG A 318 -11.03 3.28 -2.54
C ARG A 318 -11.01 2.08 -3.48
N LEU A 319 -10.59 2.30 -4.73
CA LEU A 319 -10.67 1.32 -5.83
C LEU A 319 -9.76 0.08 -5.67
N TYR A 320 -8.97 -0.03 -4.59
CA TYR A 320 -7.95 -1.09 -4.43
C TYR A 320 -7.85 -1.65 -3.00
N THR A 321 -8.93 -1.56 -2.20
CA THR A 321 -8.97 -2.04 -0.81
C THR A 321 -9.50 -3.47 -0.64
N GLY A 322 -9.73 -4.20 -1.74
CA GLY A 322 -10.17 -5.59 -1.69
C GLY A 322 -9.14 -6.54 -1.04
N SER A 323 -9.54 -7.79 -0.82
CA SER A 323 -8.65 -8.88 -0.41
C SER A 323 -8.42 -9.86 -1.54
N TYR A 324 -7.21 -10.39 -1.63
CA TYR A 324 -6.89 -11.44 -2.59
C TYR A 324 -7.57 -12.76 -2.19
N VAL A 325 -8.24 -13.40 -3.14
CA VAL A 325 -8.88 -14.70 -2.93
C VAL A 325 -7.95 -15.77 -3.48
N PHE A 326 -7.32 -16.50 -2.57
CA PHE A 326 -6.40 -17.57 -2.95
C PHE A 326 -7.11 -18.76 -3.59
N VAL A 327 -6.71 -19.08 -4.81
CA VAL A 327 -7.20 -20.25 -5.55
C VAL A 327 -6.17 -21.38 -5.40
N LYS A 328 -6.57 -22.46 -4.73
CA LYS A 328 -5.71 -23.64 -4.54
C LYS A 328 -5.24 -24.20 -5.89
N GLY A 329 -3.93 -24.34 -6.05
CA GLY A 329 -3.29 -24.90 -7.26
C GLY A 329 -2.72 -23.85 -8.22
N ARG A 330 -3.12 -22.58 -8.11
CA ARG A 330 -2.46 -21.47 -8.82
C ARG A 330 -1.35 -20.89 -7.96
N LYS A 331 -0.20 -20.66 -8.59
CA LYS A 331 0.93 -19.99 -7.93
C LYS A 331 0.74 -18.48 -8.09
N PHE A 332 1.27 -17.73 -7.15
CA PHE A 332 1.28 -16.27 -7.25
C PHE A 332 2.49 -15.70 -6.53
N ILE A 333 2.91 -14.53 -7.01
CA ILE A 333 4.00 -13.75 -6.43
C ILE A 333 3.48 -12.39 -5.96
N VAL A 334 4.10 -11.83 -4.93
CA VAL A 334 3.77 -10.50 -4.42
C VAL A 334 4.93 -9.54 -4.71
N VAL A 335 4.67 -8.48 -5.47
CA VAL A 335 5.65 -7.45 -5.84
C VAL A 335 5.35 -6.16 -5.09
N CYS A 336 6.39 -5.52 -4.57
CA CYS A 336 6.28 -4.34 -3.71
C CYS A 336 7.53 -3.48 -3.73
N GLY A 337 7.54 -2.40 -2.94
CA GLY A 337 8.64 -1.44 -2.91
C GLY A 337 8.37 -0.28 -3.86
N ASN A 338 9.31 0.01 -4.75
CA ASN A 338 9.15 1.06 -5.76
C ASN A 338 8.25 0.61 -6.93
N ILE A 339 6.95 0.90 -6.83
CA ILE A 339 5.95 0.61 -7.87
C ILE A 339 5.69 1.90 -8.67
N THR A 340 6.40 2.04 -9.80
CA THR A 340 6.28 3.15 -10.74
C THR A 340 6.01 2.60 -12.14
N LEU A 341 5.64 3.46 -13.09
CA LEU A 341 5.42 3.05 -14.48
C LEU A 341 6.64 2.30 -15.04
N THR A 342 7.84 2.89 -14.90
CA THR A 342 9.08 2.34 -15.45
C THR A 342 9.48 1.02 -14.79
N SER A 343 9.36 0.91 -13.46
CA SER A 343 9.73 -0.32 -12.76
C SER A 343 8.76 -1.46 -13.07
N VAL A 344 7.46 -1.17 -13.14
CA VAL A 344 6.43 -2.18 -13.42
C VAL A 344 6.47 -2.63 -14.87
N THR A 345 6.63 -1.72 -15.83
CA THR A 345 6.69 -2.10 -17.26
C THR A 345 7.92 -2.94 -17.56
N ALA A 346 9.09 -2.56 -17.06
CA ALA A 346 10.32 -3.35 -17.20
C ALA A 346 10.19 -4.73 -16.54
N PHE A 347 9.57 -4.80 -15.35
CA PHE A 347 9.33 -6.08 -14.68
C PHE A 347 8.35 -6.97 -15.47
N LEU A 348 7.23 -6.42 -15.94
CA LEU A 348 6.21 -7.19 -16.66
C LEU A 348 6.71 -7.65 -18.04
N SER A 349 7.46 -6.80 -18.77
CA SER A 349 8.04 -7.18 -20.06
C SER A 349 8.97 -8.38 -19.90
N ASP A 350 9.85 -8.34 -18.90
CA ASP A 350 10.87 -9.37 -18.70
C ASP A 350 10.23 -10.66 -18.16
N PHE A 351 9.34 -10.55 -17.18
CA PHE A 351 8.71 -11.71 -16.54
C PHE A 351 7.78 -12.47 -17.49
N LEU A 352 6.96 -11.75 -18.28
CA LEU A 352 6.02 -12.38 -19.21
C LEU A 352 6.70 -12.87 -20.49
N ALA A 353 7.85 -12.30 -20.88
CA ALA A 353 8.60 -12.75 -22.06
C ALA A 353 9.32 -14.10 -21.86
N GLN A 354 9.60 -14.50 -20.62
CA GLN A 354 10.28 -15.75 -20.30
C GLN A 354 9.37 -16.97 -20.50
N ASP A 355 8.07 -16.84 -20.25
CA ASP A 355 7.12 -17.95 -20.15
C ASP A 355 6.03 -17.90 -21.24
N ARG A 356 6.40 -17.99 -22.53
CA ARG A 356 5.44 -18.16 -23.65
C ARG A 356 4.66 -19.49 -23.62
N GLY A 357 4.78 -20.31 -22.58
CA GLY A 357 4.05 -21.57 -22.38
C GLY A 357 3.48 -21.68 -20.96
N GLU A 358 2.16 -21.81 -20.87
CA GLU A 358 1.34 -22.02 -19.65
C GLU A 358 1.74 -21.18 -18.43
N ILE A 359 1.56 -19.85 -18.51
CA ILE A 359 1.65 -18.96 -17.35
C ILE A 359 0.53 -19.32 -16.35
N ALA A 360 0.89 -20.09 -15.31
CA ALA A 360 0.02 -20.41 -14.18
C ALA A 360 0.23 -19.48 -12.97
N THR A 361 1.14 -18.50 -13.08
CA THR A 361 1.55 -17.63 -11.97
C THR A 361 0.92 -16.25 -12.07
N GLU A 362 0.11 -15.88 -11.07
CA GLU A 362 -0.49 -14.55 -10.95
C GLU A 362 0.48 -13.56 -10.24
N ILE A 363 0.43 -12.29 -10.63
CA ILE A 363 1.31 -11.24 -10.10
C ILE A 363 0.48 -10.24 -9.30
N ILE A 364 0.75 -10.14 -8.01
CA ILE A 364 0.05 -9.23 -7.10
C ILE A 364 0.97 -8.06 -6.76
N PHE A 365 0.55 -6.84 -7.08
CA PHE A 365 1.25 -5.62 -6.70
C PHE A 365 0.65 -5.04 -5.41
N LEU A 366 1.51 -4.77 -4.42
CA LEU A 366 1.11 -4.12 -3.16
C LEU A 366 1.84 -2.77 -3.02
N GLY A 367 1.12 -1.68 -3.27
CA GLY A 367 1.66 -0.32 -3.24
C GLY A 367 1.01 0.57 -2.19
N GLU A 368 1.79 1.45 -1.56
CA GLU A 368 1.29 2.34 -0.51
C GLU A 368 0.36 3.43 -1.07
N ASN A 369 0.73 3.95 -2.24
CA ASN A 369 0.00 4.98 -2.97
C ASN A 369 -0.88 4.36 -4.06
N PRO A 370 -2.02 4.98 -4.42
CA PRO A 370 -2.79 4.55 -5.58
C PRO A 370 -1.94 4.72 -6.86
N PRO A 371 -2.16 3.87 -7.89
CA PRO A 371 -1.41 3.95 -9.14
C PRO A 371 -1.71 5.28 -9.86
N SER A 372 -0.74 5.81 -10.59
CA SER A 372 -0.99 6.90 -11.54
C SER A 372 -1.92 6.43 -12.66
N LEU A 373 -2.56 7.36 -13.37
CA LEU A 373 -3.45 7.02 -14.48
C LEU A 373 -2.77 6.17 -15.56
N GLU A 374 -1.49 6.46 -15.84
CA GLU A 374 -0.67 5.68 -16.78
C GLU A 374 -0.36 4.27 -16.27
N LEU A 375 -0.12 4.11 -14.97
CA LEU A 375 0.10 2.78 -14.40
C LEU A 375 -1.22 1.99 -14.32
N GLU A 376 -2.34 2.67 -14.10
CA GLU A 376 -3.67 2.06 -14.13
C GLU A 376 -4.01 1.51 -15.52
N THR A 377 -3.64 2.20 -16.60
CA THR A 377 -3.84 1.65 -17.96
C THR A 377 -3.00 0.40 -18.19
N VAL A 378 -1.76 0.37 -17.69
CA VAL A 378 -0.92 -0.84 -17.73
C VAL A 378 -1.59 -2.00 -16.98
N PHE A 379 -2.06 -1.80 -15.75
CA PHE A 379 -2.75 -2.86 -15.02
C PHE A 379 -4.05 -3.33 -15.71
N LYS A 380 -4.76 -2.43 -16.41
CA LYS A 380 -5.92 -2.82 -17.23
C LYS A 380 -5.51 -3.67 -18.44
N CYS A 381 -4.42 -3.32 -19.12
CA CYS A 381 -3.88 -4.11 -20.24
C CYS A 381 -3.46 -5.53 -19.81
N TYR A 382 -2.91 -5.66 -18.60
CA TYR A 382 -2.42 -6.94 -18.05
C TYR A 382 -3.37 -7.56 -17.00
N ALA A 383 -4.65 -7.17 -16.99
CA ALA A 383 -5.62 -7.58 -15.95
C ALA A 383 -5.82 -9.11 -15.82
N ALA A 384 -5.47 -9.88 -16.85
CA ALA A 384 -5.50 -11.35 -16.80
C ALA A 384 -4.41 -11.96 -15.89
N TYR A 385 -3.30 -11.24 -15.70
CA TYR A 385 -2.12 -11.72 -14.96
C TYR A 385 -1.80 -10.89 -13.72
N THR A 386 -2.22 -9.62 -13.70
CA THR A 386 -1.83 -8.66 -12.66
C THR A 386 -3.02 -8.16 -11.85
N THR A 387 -2.87 -8.10 -10.54
CA THR A 387 -3.81 -7.44 -9.62
C THR A 387 -3.10 -6.44 -8.72
N PHE A 388 -3.67 -5.26 -8.50
CA PHE A 388 -3.10 -4.22 -7.65
C PHE A 388 -3.92 -4.02 -6.37
N PHE A 389 -3.24 -3.96 -5.23
CA PHE A 389 -3.80 -3.64 -3.93
C PHE A 389 -3.10 -2.42 -3.33
N GLN A 390 -3.88 -1.49 -2.79
CA GLN A 390 -3.34 -0.34 -2.08
C GLN A 390 -3.14 -0.69 -0.59
N GLY A 391 -1.91 -0.73 -0.10
CA GLY A 391 -1.57 -1.01 1.30
C GLY A 391 -0.07 -1.00 1.54
N SER A 392 0.35 -1.08 2.81
CA SER A 392 1.78 -1.13 3.17
C SER A 392 2.17 -2.49 3.75
N ILE A 393 3.34 -2.97 3.38
CA ILE A 393 3.93 -4.22 3.91
C ILE A 393 4.26 -4.13 5.39
N MET A 394 4.45 -2.92 5.90
CA MET A 394 4.68 -2.71 7.32
C MET A 394 3.45 -3.03 8.17
N ASN A 395 2.26 -3.09 7.55
CA ASN A 395 1.01 -3.39 8.22
C ASN A 395 0.64 -4.88 8.07
N SER A 396 0.51 -5.56 9.21
CA SER A 396 0.17 -6.98 9.25
C SER A 396 -1.18 -7.32 8.61
N LYS A 397 -2.15 -6.40 8.69
CA LYS A 397 -3.48 -6.57 8.07
C LYS A 397 -3.40 -6.61 6.55
N ASP A 398 -2.52 -5.80 5.96
CA ASP A 398 -2.33 -5.77 4.51
C ASP A 398 -1.61 -7.03 4.01
N LEU A 399 -0.66 -7.55 4.79
CA LEU A 399 0.00 -8.84 4.48
C LEU A 399 -0.99 -10.01 4.50
N LEU A 400 -1.93 -10.03 5.45
CA LEU A 400 -3.01 -11.02 5.49
C LEU A 400 -3.98 -10.84 4.31
N ARG A 401 -4.26 -9.60 3.92
CA ARG A 401 -5.17 -9.26 2.83
C ARG A 401 -4.68 -9.73 1.45
N VAL A 402 -3.36 -9.73 1.23
CA VAL A 402 -2.73 -10.31 0.02
C VAL A 402 -2.39 -11.79 0.17
N ASN A 403 -2.72 -12.41 1.31
CA ASN A 403 -2.36 -13.78 1.66
C ASN A 403 -0.86 -14.10 1.49
N MET A 404 0.01 -13.23 2.03
CA MET A 404 1.47 -13.33 1.90
C MET A 404 2.03 -14.71 2.32
N GLY A 405 1.42 -15.37 3.30
CA GLY A 405 1.87 -16.68 3.79
C GLY A 405 1.74 -17.82 2.76
N SER A 406 0.88 -17.66 1.75
CA SER A 406 0.71 -18.65 0.67
C SER A 406 1.42 -18.27 -0.63
N ALA A 407 2.06 -17.09 -0.69
CA ALA A 407 2.78 -16.63 -1.87
C ALA A 407 4.03 -17.48 -2.11
N GLU A 408 4.37 -17.73 -3.37
CA GLU A 408 5.57 -18.48 -3.73
C GLU A 408 6.85 -17.66 -3.45
N ALA A 409 6.79 -16.36 -3.73
CA ALA A 409 7.86 -15.42 -3.41
C ALA A 409 7.31 -14.00 -3.25
N CYS A 410 8.01 -13.19 -2.48
CA CYS A 410 7.84 -11.74 -2.43
C CYS A 410 9.05 -11.05 -3.03
N LEU A 411 8.82 -10.16 -4.01
CA LEU A 411 9.84 -9.36 -4.67
C LEU A 411 9.74 -7.90 -4.21
N ILE A 412 10.85 -7.37 -3.70
CA ILE A 412 10.98 -5.98 -3.25
C ILE A 412 11.85 -5.21 -4.24
N LEU A 413 11.22 -4.30 -4.98
CA LEU A 413 11.85 -3.44 -5.97
C LEU A 413 12.37 -2.16 -5.29
N ALA A 414 13.57 -1.71 -5.69
CA ALA A 414 14.17 -0.47 -5.20
C ALA A 414 14.13 0.63 -6.26
N ASP A 415 14.02 1.89 -5.82
CA ASP A 415 14.24 3.03 -6.71
C ASP A 415 15.74 3.29 -6.95
N ILE A 416 16.24 2.79 -8.08
CA ILE A 416 17.63 2.93 -8.52
C ILE A 416 18.03 4.42 -8.66
N CYS A 417 17.08 5.29 -8.97
CA CYS A 417 17.29 6.72 -9.19
C CYS A 417 17.03 7.58 -7.95
N SER A 418 16.88 6.97 -6.77
CA SER A 418 16.57 7.69 -5.54
C SER A 418 17.67 8.70 -5.18
N VAL A 419 17.25 9.87 -4.69
CA VAL A 419 18.14 10.95 -4.23
C VAL A 419 18.95 10.50 -2.99
N HIS A 420 18.37 9.62 -2.19
CA HIS A 420 18.98 9.08 -0.97
C HIS A 420 18.93 7.54 -0.95
N PRO A 421 19.90 6.87 -1.61
CA PRO A 421 19.94 5.41 -1.70
C PRO A 421 19.95 4.68 -0.35
N TYR A 422 20.58 5.28 0.67
CA TYR A 422 20.63 4.71 2.02
C TYR A 422 19.24 4.57 2.66
N MET A 423 18.38 5.59 2.47
CA MET A 423 17.03 5.59 3.03
C MET A 423 16.14 4.58 2.30
N GLU A 424 16.27 4.48 0.98
CA GLU A 424 15.55 3.51 0.16
C GLU A 424 15.93 2.07 0.55
N ASP A 425 17.22 1.78 0.67
CA ASP A 425 17.73 0.48 1.14
C ASP A 425 17.22 0.15 2.55
N THR A 426 17.26 1.11 3.47
CA THR A 426 16.77 0.93 4.84
C THR A 426 15.28 0.61 4.84
N SER A 427 14.48 1.32 4.04
CA SER A 427 13.05 1.05 3.88
C SER A 427 12.80 -0.36 3.33
N ASN A 428 13.57 -0.79 2.33
CA ASN A 428 13.49 -2.14 1.78
C ASN A 428 13.88 -3.22 2.80
N ILE A 429 14.94 -3.01 3.59
CA ILE A 429 15.32 -3.92 4.68
C ILE A 429 14.20 -4.01 5.73
N MET A 430 13.56 -2.88 6.07
CA MET A 430 12.43 -2.88 7.00
C MET A 430 11.21 -3.63 6.45
N ARG A 431 10.96 -3.58 5.14
CA ARG A 431 9.93 -4.39 4.47
C ARG A 431 10.22 -5.88 4.59
N VAL A 432 11.48 -6.30 4.39
CA VAL A 432 11.91 -7.71 4.61
C VAL A 432 11.65 -8.13 6.05
N LEU A 433 12.06 -7.30 7.01
CA LEU A 433 11.86 -7.58 8.43
C LEU A 433 10.37 -7.74 8.76
N SER A 434 9.50 -6.88 8.23
CA SER A 434 8.05 -7.00 8.43
C SER A 434 7.51 -8.33 7.89
N ILE A 435 7.92 -8.73 6.68
CA ILE A 435 7.48 -10.00 6.06
C ILE A 435 7.99 -11.18 6.89
N LYS A 436 9.28 -11.23 7.22
CA LYS A 436 9.88 -12.36 7.95
C LYS A 436 9.36 -12.49 9.38
N ASN A 437 8.99 -11.37 10.01
CA ASN A 437 8.37 -11.38 11.34
C ASN A 437 6.98 -12.04 11.33
N HIS A 438 6.17 -11.83 10.28
CA HIS A 438 4.83 -12.42 10.18
C HIS A 438 4.83 -13.79 9.48
N PHE A 439 5.67 -13.97 8.47
CA PHE A 439 5.75 -15.15 7.60
C PHE A 439 7.24 -15.52 7.33
N PRO A 440 7.90 -16.21 8.28
CA PRO A 440 9.34 -16.50 8.18
C PRO A 440 9.71 -17.46 7.04
N ASN A 441 8.77 -18.30 6.60
CA ASN A 441 8.98 -19.29 5.53
C ASN A 441 8.77 -18.72 4.12
N THR A 442 8.22 -17.52 3.97
CA THR A 442 8.03 -16.90 2.65
C THR A 442 9.39 -16.55 2.06
N ARG A 443 9.63 -16.95 0.80
CA ARG A 443 10.85 -16.61 0.06
C ARG A 443 10.84 -15.12 -0.29
N VAL A 444 11.92 -14.40 0.02
CA VAL A 444 12.04 -12.96 -0.27
C VAL A 444 13.22 -12.68 -1.19
N ILE A 445 12.96 -11.94 -2.27
CA ILE A 445 13.98 -11.43 -3.20
C ILE A 445 13.97 -9.91 -3.08
N ILE A 446 15.09 -9.33 -2.66
CA ILE A 446 15.20 -7.90 -2.40
C ILE A 446 16.28 -7.27 -3.28
N GLN A 447 15.96 -6.11 -3.82
CA GLN A 447 16.93 -5.21 -4.44
C GLN A 447 17.52 -4.25 -3.41
N ILE A 448 18.84 -4.12 -3.43
CA ILE A 448 19.60 -3.16 -2.62
C ILE A 448 20.52 -2.37 -3.55
N ILE A 449 20.61 -1.06 -3.33
CA ILE A 449 21.44 -0.16 -4.11
C ILE A 449 22.88 -0.20 -3.61
N GLN A 450 23.10 0.03 -2.30
CA GLN A 450 24.45 0.13 -1.70
C GLN A 450 24.91 -1.18 -1.05
N SER A 451 26.16 -1.59 -1.32
CA SER A 451 26.70 -2.84 -0.76
C SER A 451 26.93 -2.78 0.76
N SER A 452 27.09 -1.59 1.35
CA SER A 452 27.23 -1.42 2.80
C SER A 452 25.99 -1.93 3.56
N ASN A 453 24.80 -1.72 3.00
CA ASN A 453 23.54 -2.06 3.64
C ASN A 453 23.22 -3.57 3.54
N LYS A 454 23.83 -4.27 2.57
CA LYS A 454 23.69 -5.73 2.38
C LYS A 454 23.98 -6.52 3.65
N VAL A 455 24.90 -6.05 4.50
CA VAL A 455 25.36 -6.74 5.71
C VAL A 455 24.26 -6.96 6.74
N TYR A 456 23.17 -6.18 6.70
CA TYR A 456 22.07 -6.29 7.67
C TYR A 456 21.13 -7.45 7.37
N LEU A 457 20.93 -7.84 6.11
CA LEU A 457 19.95 -8.85 5.72
C LEU A 457 20.25 -10.25 6.26
N PRO A 458 21.48 -10.80 6.17
CA PRO A 458 21.79 -12.12 6.73
C PRO A 458 21.69 -12.18 8.26
N LYS A 459 21.66 -11.03 8.93
CA LYS A 459 21.50 -10.93 10.39
C LYS A 459 20.04 -10.95 10.83
N LEU A 460 19.09 -10.86 9.90
CA LEU A 460 17.66 -10.86 10.21
C LEU A 460 17.18 -12.27 10.62
N PRO A 461 16.28 -12.37 11.62
CA PRO A 461 15.69 -13.66 11.98
C PRO A 461 14.80 -14.17 10.83
N GLY A 462 14.97 -15.45 10.48
CA GLY A 462 14.21 -16.09 9.40
C GLY A 462 14.73 -15.81 7.98
N TRP A 463 15.82 -15.04 7.84
CA TRP A 463 16.54 -14.96 6.57
C TRP A 463 17.36 -16.23 6.34
N ASP A 464 17.06 -16.95 5.26
CA ASP A 464 17.78 -18.18 4.91
C ASP A 464 17.98 -18.27 3.40
N TRP A 465 19.23 -18.11 2.97
CA TRP A 465 19.63 -18.24 1.56
C TRP A 465 19.38 -19.65 1.01
N ARG A 466 19.35 -20.68 1.86
CA ARG A 466 19.06 -22.07 1.45
C ARG A 466 17.60 -22.27 1.08
N LYS A 467 16.69 -21.48 1.67
CA LYS A 467 15.25 -21.45 1.30
C LYS A 467 14.98 -20.61 0.04
N GLY A 468 16.02 -19.99 -0.53
CA GLY A 468 15.93 -19.17 -1.74
C GLY A 468 15.79 -17.67 -1.49
N ASP A 469 15.97 -17.20 -0.25
CA ASP A 469 16.07 -15.77 0.03
C ASP A 469 17.31 -15.18 -0.66
N SER A 470 17.10 -14.16 -1.50
CA SER A 470 18.13 -13.67 -2.41
C SER A 470 18.29 -12.16 -2.33
N ILE A 471 19.53 -11.69 -2.34
CA ILE A 471 19.87 -10.25 -2.32
C ILE A 471 20.45 -9.89 -3.68
N ILE A 472 19.82 -8.94 -4.36
CA ILE A 472 20.33 -8.36 -5.61
C ILE A 472 20.93 -7.00 -5.26
N CYS A 473 22.26 -6.93 -5.16
CA CYS A 473 22.95 -5.67 -4.87
C CYS A 473 23.42 -5.00 -6.17
N PHE A 474 22.82 -3.86 -6.52
CA PHE A 474 23.13 -3.14 -7.75
C PHE A 474 24.55 -2.61 -7.79
N ALA A 475 25.06 -1.99 -6.71
CA ALA A 475 26.44 -1.49 -6.68
C ALA A 475 27.47 -2.62 -6.87
N GLU A 476 27.23 -3.79 -6.27
CA GLU A 476 28.11 -4.96 -6.40
C GLU A 476 28.11 -5.51 -7.82
N LEU A 477 26.92 -5.73 -8.42
CA LEU A 477 26.80 -6.22 -9.79
C LEU A 477 27.35 -5.23 -10.81
N LYS A 478 26.96 -3.95 -10.72
CA LYS A 478 27.41 -2.89 -11.63
C LYS A 478 28.93 -2.75 -11.60
N LEU A 479 29.52 -2.59 -10.42
CA LEU A 479 30.97 -2.37 -10.31
C LEU A 479 31.76 -3.64 -10.60
N GLY A 480 31.23 -4.81 -10.25
CA GLY A 480 31.84 -6.10 -10.58
C GLY A 480 31.90 -6.37 -12.08
N LEU A 481 30.82 -6.08 -12.82
CA LEU A 481 30.79 -6.23 -14.28
C LEU A 481 31.76 -5.26 -14.98
N ILE A 482 31.80 -3.99 -14.54
CA ILE A 482 32.75 -3.00 -15.07
C ILE A 482 34.20 -3.42 -14.76
N ALA A 483 34.47 -3.90 -13.55
CA ALA A 483 35.78 -4.40 -13.15
C ALA A 483 36.22 -5.59 -14.02
N GLN A 484 35.36 -6.59 -14.19
CA GLN A 484 35.66 -7.73 -15.07
C GLN A 484 35.87 -7.30 -16.53
N SER A 485 35.17 -6.25 -16.98
CA SER A 485 35.37 -5.68 -18.32
C SER A 485 36.71 -4.98 -18.49
N CYS A 486 37.37 -4.57 -17.39
CA CYS A 486 38.74 -4.06 -17.43
C CYS A 486 39.78 -5.16 -17.71
N VAL A 487 39.44 -6.42 -17.40
CA VAL A 487 40.26 -7.59 -17.73
C VAL A 487 39.90 -8.09 -19.13
N VAL A 488 38.60 -8.24 -19.41
CA VAL A 488 38.08 -8.75 -20.70
C VAL A 488 37.10 -7.74 -21.31
N PRO A 489 37.55 -6.92 -22.27
CA PRO A 489 36.69 -5.95 -22.94
C PRO A 489 35.47 -6.62 -23.58
N GLY A 490 34.27 -6.06 -23.37
CA GLY A 490 33.01 -6.57 -23.92
C GLY A 490 32.29 -7.64 -23.08
N LEU A 491 32.89 -8.11 -21.98
CA LEU A 491 32.26 -9.12 -21.11
C LEU A 491 30.93 -8.64 -20.49
N THR A 492 30.82 -7.37 -20.09
CA THR A 492 29.54 -6.83 -19.58
C THR A 492 28.44 -6.99 -20.61
N THR A 493 28.68 -6.61 -21.87
CA THR A 493 27.69 -6.70 -22.94
C THR A 493 27.25 -8.14 -23.20
N LEU A 494 28.20 -9.08 -23.19
CA LEU A 494 27.91 -10.52 -23.31
C LEU A 494 27.04 -11.03 -22.16
N LEU A 495 27.37 -10.66 -20.91
CA LEU A 495 26.58 -11.10 -19.77
C LEU A 495 25.18 -10.47 -19.75
N THR A 496 25.07 -9.18 -20.07
CA THR A 496 23.76 -8.51 -20.14
C THR A 496 22.89 -9.13 -21.23
N SER A 497 23.44 -9.44 -22.41
CA SER A 497 22.67 -10.07 -23.49
C SER A 497 22.24 -11.51 -23.16
N LEU A 498 22.98 -12.22 -22.31
CA LEU A 498 22.62 -13.58 -21.88
C LEU A 498 21.50 -13.63 -20.83
N PHE A 499 21.26 -12.55 -20.08
CA PHE A 499 20.22 -12.48 -19.04
C PHE A 499 19.01 -11.61 -19.43
N ILE A 500 19.22 -10.51 -20.14
CA ILE A 500 18.17 -9.57 -20.53
C ILE A 500 17.67 -9.94 -21.94
N ARG A 501 16.36 -9.92 -22.15
CA ARG A 501 15.74 -10.17 -23.46
C ARG A 501 15.26 -8.85 -24.04
N GLU A 502 15.93 -8.37 -25.07
CA GLU A 502 15.48 -7.21 -25.84
C GLU A 502 14.74 -7.69 -27.08
N ASP A 503 13.47 -7.29 -27.24
CA ASP A 503 12.74 -7.49 -28.49
C ASP A 503 13.20 -6.44 -29.50
N ILE A 504 14.23 -6.76 -30.30
CA ILE A 504 14.68 -5.86 -31.34
C ILE A 504 13.68 -5.86 -32.50
N GLN A 505 12.92 -4.77 -32.64
CA GLN A 505 12.19 -4.47 -33.87
C GLN A 505 13.13 -3.77 -34.87
N VAL A 506 13.87 -4.54 -35.68
CA VAL A 506 14.76 -3.98 -36.71
C VAL A 506 13.93 -3.55 -37.94
N GLN A 507 13.91 -2.26 -38.25
CA GLN A 507 13.22 -1.71 -39.43
C GLN A 507 14.09 -1.65 -40.69
N ASN A 508 15.43 -1.71 -40.58
CA ASN A 508 16.37 -1.52 -41.70
C ASN A 508 17.15 -2.81 -42.07
N MET A 509 17.03 -3.22 -43.34
CA MET A 509 17.68 -4.43 -43.89
C MET A 509 19.22 -4.33 -43.95
N ASP A 510 19.80 -3.17 -44.23
CA ASP A 510 21.26 -2.99 -44.31
C ASP A 510 21.97 -3.13 -42.97
N PHE A 511 21.28 -2.77 -41.88
CA PHE A 511 21.76 -2.96 -40.51
C PHE A 511 21.78 -4.46 -40.13
N LEU A 512 20.81 -5.21 -40.66
CA LEU A 512 20.60 -6.63 -40.38
C LEU A 512 21.74 -7.50 -40.92
N ILE A 513 22.27 -7.18 -42.11
CA ILE A 513 23.37 -7.93 -42.73
C ILE A 513 24.70 -7.69 -42.00
N LYS A 514 24.96 -6.46 -41.57
CA LYS A 514 26.24 -6.11 -40.90
C LYS A 514 26.34 -6.67 -39.48
N TYR A 515 25.22 -6.78 -38.78
CA TYR A 515 25.16 -7.20 -37.36
C TYR A 515 24.39 -8.52 -37.16
N GLN A 516 24.23 -9.33 -38.21
CA GLN A 516 23.45 -10.56 -38.17
C GLN A 516 23.88 -11.51 -37.05
N HIS A 517 25.19 -11.73 -36.91
CA HIS A 517 25.74 -12.62 -35.88
C HIS A 517 25.56 -12.10 -34.45
N GLU A 518 25.53 -10.77 -34.26
CA GLU A 518 25.25 -10.18 -32.95
C GLU A 518 23.78 -10.39 -32.57
N ILE A 519 22.87 -10.26 -33.54
CA ILE A 519 21.42 -10.49 -33.36
C ILE A 519 21.15 -11.99 -33.07
N GLU A 520 21.80 -12.90 -33.81
CA GLU A 520 21.70 -14.34 -33.56
C GLU A 520 22.16 -14.72 -32.14
N GLY A 521 23.22 -14.06 -31.65
CA GLY A 521 23.73 -14.24 -30.28
C GLY A 521 22.74 -13.87 -29.18
N GLN A 522 21.82 -12.93 -29.42
CA GLN A 522 20.85 -12.50 -28.42
C GLN A 522 19.77 -13.54 -28.09
N ASN A 523 19.59 -14.54 -28.94
CA ASN A 523 18.64 -15.63 -28.70
C ASN A 523 19.11 -16.56 -27.59
N TYR A 524 20.42 -16.65 -27.37
CA TYR A 524 20.99 -17.52 -26.35
C TYR A 524 20.83 -16.93 -24.95
N LYS A 525 20.39 -17.75 -24.00
CA LYS A 525 20.20 -17.36 -22.58
C LYS A 525 20.79 -18.39 -21.64
N VAL A 526 21.17 -17.94 -20.45
CA VAL A 526 21.61 -18.83 -19.37
C VAL A 526 20.38 -19.48 -18.71
N MET A 527 20.34 -20.80 -18.74
CA MET A 527 19.24 -21.60 -18.18
C MET A 527 19.77 -22.77 -17.36
N THR A 528 18.94 -23.31 -16.48
CA THR A 528 19.31 -24.41 -15.57
C THR A 528 18.51 -25.67 -15.84
N GLN A 529 19.16 -26.83 -15.89
CA GLN A 529 18.49 -28.12 -16.11
C GLN A 529 19.21 -29.25 -15.39
N LEU A 530 18.44 -30.23 -14.90
CA LEU A 530 19.00 -31.48 -14.37
C LEU A 530 19.68 -32.29 -15.48
N LEU A 531 20.88 -32.77 -15.21
CA LEU A 531 21.58 -33.71 -16.10
C LEU A 531 20.91 -35.09 -16.06
N SER A 532 20.92 -35.78 -17.21
CA SER A 532 20.56 -37.20 -17.28
C SER A 532 21.44 -38.08 -16.38
N ASN A 533 20.89 -39.18 -15.88
CA ASN A 533 21.61 -40.19 -15.11
C ASN A 533 22.76 -40.85 -15.89
N ASP A 534 22.73 -40.78 -17.22
CA ASP A 534 23.79 -41.34 -18.06
C ASP A 534 25.09 -40.53 -18.02
N PHE A 535 25.07 -39.29 -17.51
CA PHE A 535 26.27 -38.50 -17.29
C PHE A 535 26.98 -38.84 -15.97
N VAL A 536 26.39 -39.68 -15.11
CA VAL A 536 26.93 -39.99 -13.79
C VAL A 536 28.27 -40.73 -13.92
N GLY A 537 29.26 -40.28 -13.15
CA GLY A 537 30.61 -40.83 -13.17
C GLY A 537 31.53 -40.28 -14.28
N MET A 538 30.99 -39.53 -15.25
CA MET A 538 31.79 -38.80 -16.25
C MET A 538 32.43 -37.55 -15.64
N SER A 539 33.57 -37.14 -16.19
CA SER A 539 34.22 -35.88 -15.85
C SER A 539 33.51 -34.69 -16.51
N PHE A 540 33.63 -33.50 -15.92
CA PHE A 540 33.02 -32.28 -16.47
C PHE A 540 33.41 -32.00 -17.93
N LYS A 541 34.69 -32.22 -18.29
CA LYS A 541 35.18 -32.01 -19.66
C LYS A 541 34.52 -32.95 -20.67
N GLU A 542 34.33 -34.22 -20.30
CA GLU A 542 33.65 -35.20 -21.16
C GLU A 542 32.18 -34.83 -21.37
N VAL A 543 31.49 -34.41 -20.30
CA VAL A 543 30.10 -33.97 -20.37
C VAL A 543 29.98 -32.72 -21.24
N CYS A 544 30.84 -31.71 -21.06
CA CYS A 544 30.87 -30.51 -21.89
C CYS A 544 31.06 -30.85 -23.37
N ARG A 545 32.00 -31.75 -23.69
CA ARG A 545 32.25 -32.20 -25.06
C ARG A 545 31.01 -32.87 -25.67
N LEU A 546 30.31 -33.71 -24.91
CA LEU A 546 29.10 -34.38 -25.38
C LEU A 546 27.95 -33.38 -25.57
N CYS A 547 27.73 -32.48 -24.59
CA CYS A 547 26.72 -31.43 -24.69
C CYS A 547 26.96 -30.54 -25.91
N PHE A 548 28.20 -30.12 -26.15
CA PHE A 548 28.53 -29.25 -27.27
C PHE A 548 28.40 -29.97 -28.62
N LEU A 549 29.01 -31.16 -28.76
CA LEU A 549 29.06 -31.86 -30.05
C LEU A 549 27.76 -32.56 -30.45
N LYS A 550 26.99 -33.09 -29.48
CA LYS A 550 25.78 -33.87 -29.76
C LYS A 550 24.48 -33.17 -29.42
N LEU A 551 24.47 -32.35 -28.37
CA LEU A 551 23.23 -31.73 -27.90
C LEU A 551 23.11 -30.28 -28.36
N ASP A 552 24.15 -29.70 -28.95
CA ASP A 552 24.22 -28.28 -29.28
C ASP A 552 23.88 -27.39 -28.06
N LEU A 553 24.53 -27.69 -26.93
CA LEU A 553 24.36 -26.98 -25.66
C LEU A 553 25.73 -26.64 -25.07
N ILE A 554 25.89 -25.42 -24.56
CA ILE A 554 27.12 -24.99 -23.87
C ILE A 554 26.90 -25.13 -22.37
N LEU A 555 27.59 -26.07 -21.73
CA LEU A 555 27.59 -26.23 -20.27
C LEU A 555 28.65 -25.31 -19.63
N LEU A 556 28.23 -24.42 -18.73
CA LEU A 556 29.10 -23.46 -18.04
C LEU A 556 29.53 -23.93 -16.65
N ALA A 557 28.57 -24.42 -15.87
CA ALA A 557 28.76 -24.69 -14.45
C ALA A 557 27.86 -25.85 -13.98
N ILE A 558 28.19 -26.41 -12.82
CA ILE A 558 27.40 -27.45 -12.15
C ILE A 558 27.17 -27.12 -10.68
N GLU A 559 26.07 -27.62 -10.14
CA GLU A 559 25.83 -27.64 -8.70
C GLU A 559 26.61 -28.79 -8.06
N PHE A 560 27.51 -28.46 -7.13
CA PHE A 560 28.25 -29.43 -6.33
C PHE A 560 27.70 -29.48 -4.91
N ARG A 561 27.36 -30.68 -4.45
CA ARG A 561 26.83 -30.92 -3.10
C ARG A 561 27.92 -31.55 -2.25
N SER A 562 28.52 -30.76 -1.36
CA SER A 562 29.47 -31.27 -0.37
C SER A 562 28.72 -31.64 0.91
N GLY A 563 28.99 -32.81 1.49
CA GLY A 563 28.22 -33.35 2.63
C GLY A 563 28.14 -32.43 3.88
N ASN A 564 29.07 -31.48 4.03
CA ASN A 564 29.14 -30.57 5.18
C ASN A 564 28.99 -29.08 4.84
N GLN A 565 29.09 -28.69 3.56
CA GLN A 565 28.96 -27.30 3.11
C GLN A 565 27.87 -27.27 2.03
N GLY A 566 26.91 -26.36 2.17
CA GLY A 566 25.74 -26.29 1.28
C GLY A 566 26.11 -26.23 -0.20
N ASN A 567 25.11 -26.45 -1.06
CA ASN A 567 25.30 -26.54 -2.51
C ASN A 567 26.08 -25.34 -3.06
N SER A 568 27.24 -25.59 -3.65
CA SER A 568 28.10 -24.58 -4.28
C SER A 568 28.02 -24.69 -5.79
N ILE A 569 28.02 -23.56 -6.49
CA ILE A 569 28.09 -23.54 -7.96
C ILE A 569 29.57 -23.54 -8.36
N LEU A 570 29.99 -24.55 -9.13
CA LEU A 570 31.34 -24.64 -9.66
C LEU A 570 31.34 -24.31 -11.15
N ILE A 571 32.03 -23.23 -11.52
CA ILE A 571 32.22 -22.81 -12.90
C ILE A 571 33.44 -23.53 -13.46
N ASN A 572 33.27 -24.23 -14.58
CA ASN A 572 34.32 -25.01 -15.24
C ASN A 572 35.22 -25.84 -14.29
N PRO A 573 34.65 -26.77 -13.50
CA PRO A 573 35.42 -27.56 -12.54
C PRO A 573 36.48 -28.45 -13.21
N SER A 574 37.52 -28.80 -12.43
CA SER A 574 38.56 -29.72 -12.86
C SER A 574 38.02 -31.13 -13.19
N SER A 575 38.72 -31.86 -14.04
CA SER A 575 38.35 -33.23 -14.48
C SER A 575 38.32 -34.27 -13.36
N ILE A 576 38.83 -33.94 -12.18
CA ILE A 576 38.77 -34.78 -10.97
C ILE A 576 37.34 -34.88 -10.45
N ILE A 577 36.54 -33.82 -10.63
CA ILE A 577 35.17 -33.78 -10.17
C ILE A 577 34.30 -34.57 -11.16
N LYS A 578 33.67 -35.62 -10.64
CA LYS A 578 32.77 -36.49 -11.39
C LYS A 578 31.33 -36.08 -11.14
N MET A 579 30.47 -36.28 -12.14
CA MET A 579 29.05 -35.97 -11.99
C MET A 579 28.36 -36.97 -11.06
N HIS A 580 27.52 -36.44 -10.17
CA HIS A 580 26.66 -37.22 -9.29
C HIS A 580 25.23 -37.29 -9.82
N HIS A 581 24.41 -38.16 -9.23
CA HIS A 581 22.98 -38.17 -9.51
C HIS A 581 22.34 -36.83 -9.16
N ASN A 582 21.33 -36.42 -9.93
CA ASN A 582 20.59 -35.16 -9.75
C ASN A 582 21.49 -33.90 -9.71
N THR A 583 22.58 -33.91 -10.47
CA THR A 583 23.42 -32.72 -10.65
C THR A 583 22.68 -31.71 -11.54
N MET A 584 22.53 -30.48 -11.06
CA MET A 584 22.05 -29.35 -11.85
C MET A 584 23.17 -28.80 -12.73
N GLY A 585 22.92 -28.64 -14.03
CA GLY A 585 23.81 -27.96 -14.96
C GLY A 585 23.29 -26.57 -15.32
N PHE A 586 24.22 -25.63 -15.50
CA PHE A 586 23.97 -24.28 -15.99
C PHE A 586 24.42 -24.20 -17.44
N PHE A 587 23.50 -23.93 -18.35
CA PHE A 587 23.70 -23.99 -19.79
C PHE A 587 23.43 -22.66 -20.47
N ILE A 588 24.09 -22.42 -21.60
CA ILE A 588 23.67 -21.42 -22.60
C ILE A 588 22.94 -22.18 -23.71
N ALA A 589 21.69 -21.81 -23.98
CA ALA A 589 20.85 -22.39 -25.03
C ALA A 589 19.86 -21.35 -25.58
N ALA A 590 19.28 -21.57 -26.76
CA ALA A 590 18.31 -20.63 -27.34
C ALA A 590 16.89 -20.84 -26.79
N SER A 591 16.53 -22.08 -26.41
CA SER A 591 15.20 -22.39 -25.91
C SER A 591 15.19 -23.44 -24.78
N VAL A 592 14.12 -23.41 -23.97
CA VAL A 592 13.89 -24.44 -22.93
C VAL A 592 13.67 -25.82 -23.54
N GLN A 593 13.14 -25.89 -24.78
CA GLN A 593 12.92 -27.15 -25.48
C GLN A 593 14.24 -27.83 -25.86
N GLU A 594 15.20 -27.07 -26.39
CA GLU A 594 16.57 -27.53 -26.64
C GLU A 594 17.26 -27.99 -25.36
N LEU A 595 17.06 -27.25 -24.27
CA LEU A 595 17.67 -27.57 -22.98
C LEU A 595 17.19 -28.92 -22.42
N ARG A 596 15.92 -29.29 -22.66
CA ARG A 596 15.35 -30.58 -22.22
C ARG A 596 16.11 -31.79 -22.80
N ARG A 597 16.83 -31.63 -23.92
CA ARG A 597 17.70 -32.67 -24.50
C ARG A 597 18.75 -33.17 -23.51
N ALA A 598 19.29 -32.29 -22.65
CA ALA A 598 20.27 -32.66 -21.62
C ALA A 598 19.69 -33.61 -20.55
N TYR A 599 18.39 -33.50 -20.27
CA TYR A 599 17.70 -34.38 -19.33
C TYR A 599 17.25 -35.68 -19.99
N TYR A 600 16.85 -35.64 -21.26
CA TYR A 600 16.37 -36.81 -22.00
C TYR A 600 17.48 -37.68 -22.61
N TYR A 601 18.71 -37.18 -22.64
CA TYR A 601 19.83 -37.90 -23.25
C TYR A 601 20.01 -39.29 -22.62
N CYS A 602 20.05 -40.32 -23.48
CA CYS A 602 20.33 -41.69 -23.08
C CYS A 602 21.32 -42.30 -24.07
N THR A 603 22.40 -42.86 -23.56
CA THR A 603 23.47 -43.52 -24.31
C THR A 603 22.98 -44.73 -25.11
N GLN A 604 22.03 -45.50 -24.58
CA GLN A 604 21.47 -46.66 -25.29
C GLN A 604 20.56 -46.22 -26.43
N CYS A 605 19.69 -45.25 -26.16
CA CYS A 605 18.64 -44.82 -27.06
C CYS A 605 19.17 -43.78 -28.11
N HIS A 606 20.16 -42.94 -27.78
CA HIS A 606 20.57 -41.75 -28.57
C HIS A 606 22.07 -41.70 -28.97
N SER A 607 22.85 -42.77 -28.77
CA SER A 607 24.29 -42.76 -29.11
C SER A 607 24.58 -42.54 -30.60
N GLY A 608 23.75 -43.10 -31.49
CA GLY A 608 23.91 -43.01 -32.94
C GLY A 608 23.24 -41.81 -33.62
N ILE A 609 22.59 -40.92 -32.87
CA ILE A 609 21.87 -39.76 -33.42
C ILE A 609 22.85 -38.60 -33.62
N THR A 610 22.86 -38.03 -34.82
CA THR A 610 23.68 -36.86 -35.18
C THR A 610 22.89 -35.54 -35.16
N ASN A 611 21.61 -35.57 -35.53
CA ASN A 611 20.74 -34.38 -35.45
C ASN A 611 20.16 -34.23 -34.03
N PRO A 612 20.46 -33.14 -33.31
CA PRO A 612 20.04 -32.97 -31.92
C PRO A 612 18.52 -32.83 -31.75
N GLU A 613 17.77 -32.45 -32.78
CA GLU A 613 16.30 -32.32 -32.72
C GLU A 613 15.57 -33.65 -32.50
N LEU A 614 16.19 -34.78 -32.86
CA LEU A 614 15.61 -36.11 -32.71
C LEU A 614 15.73 -36.66 -31.27
N ILE A 615 16.39 -35.92 -30.36
CA ILE A 615 16.62 -36.32 -28.97
C ILE A 615 15.38 -35.99 -28.13
N VAL A 616 14.47 -36.96 -28.04
CA VAL A 616 13.22 -36.86 -27.27
C VAL A 616 13.25 -37.77 -26.04
N LYS A 617 12.22 -37.67 -25.19
CA LYS A 617 12.10 -38.50 -24.00
C LYS A 617 12.07 -39.98 -24.37
N CYS A 618 13.08 -40.72 -23.92
CA CYS A 618 13.17 -42.16 -24.16
C CYS A 618 12.27 -42.96 -23.21
N HIS A 619 11.88 -44.17 -23.64
CA HIS A 619 11.14 -45.14 -22.81
C HIS A 619 12.08 -46.12 -22.07
N CYS A 620 13.39 -45.85 -22.11
CA CYS A 620 14.43 -46.56 -21.39
C CYS A 620 14.11 -46.47 -19.85
N LYS A 621 13.43 -47.48 -19.26
CA LYS A 621 13.16 -47.54 -17.79
C LYS A 621 14.49 -47.59 -17.05
N GLY A 622 14.69 -46.73 -16.04
CA GLY A 622 15.91 -46.63 -15.24
C GLY A 622 16.38 -47.98 -14.70
N LYS A 623 17.20 -48.69 -15.47
CA LYS A 623 17.88 -49.91 -15.06
C LYS A 623 19.25 -49.47 -14.53
N SER A 624 19.41 -49.60 -13.21
CA SER A 624 20.72 -49.61 -12.55
C SER A 624 21.71 -50.42 -13.38
N VAL A 625 22.83 -49.78 -13.74
CA VAL A 625 23.96 -50.35 -14.45
C VAL A 625 24.35 -51.67 -13.80
N LYS A 626 24.18 -52.79 -14.53
CA LYS A 626 24.88 -54.04 -14.21
C LYS A 626 26.37 -53.78 -14.46
N LYS A 627 27.19 -53.76 -13.41
CA LYS A 627 28.65 -53.84 -13.53
C LYS A 627 29.03 -55.13 -14.28
N PRO A 628 30.10 -55.13 -15.10
CA PRO A 628 30.62 -56.36 -15.66
C PRO A 628 31.20 -57.24 -14.55
N VAL A 629 31.06 -58.54 -14.77
CA VAL A 629 31.34 -59.68 -13.91
C VAL A 629 32.80 -59.71 -13.42
N LEU A 630 32.98 -59.94 -12.11
CA LEU A 630 34.10 -60.73 -11.59
C LEU A 630 33.61 -61.58 -10.40
N ASP A 631 34.23 -62.74 -10.26
CA ASP A 631 33.65 -64.01 -9.86
C ASP A 631 33.65 -64.31 -8.36
N SER A 632 32.73 -65.18 -7.97
CA SER A 632 32.73 -66.11 -6.82
C SER A 632 32.65 -65.60 -5.35
N GLY A 633 31.70 -66.18 -4.59
CA GLY A 633 31.89 -66.40 -3.13
C GLY A 633 30.72 -66.12 -2.17
N LYS A 634 29.77 -67.06 -2.07
CA LYS A 634 28.98 -67.51 -0.89
C LYS A 634 28.19 -66.51 0.00
N LYS A 635 26.86 -66.76 0.07
CA LYS A 635 25.91 -66.85 1.23
C LYS A 635 26.21 -65.96 2.48
N THR A 636 25.27 -65.24 3.09
CA THR A 636 24.03 -65.75 3.71
C THR A 636 23.09 -64.59 4.12
N ILE A 637 21.80 -64.91 4.23
CA ILE A 637 20.64 -64.08 4.62
C ILE A 637 20.54 -63.98 6.14
N ILE A 638 20.27 -62.78 6.72
CA ILE A 638 19.45 -62.59 7.93
C ILE A 638 18.66 -61.26 7.83
N HIS A 639 17.37 -61.34 8.14
CA HIS A 639 16.34 -60.28 8.19
C HIS A 639 16.23 -59.65 9.60
N SER A 640 15.47 -58.53 9.68
CA SER A 640 14.94 -57.82 10.88
C SER A 640 15.80 -56.65 11.39
N ASP A 641 15.30 -55.52 11.90
CA ASP A 641 13.96 -54.94 12.06
C ASP A 641 14.13 -53.42 12.36
N MET A 642 13.04 -52.66 12.24
CA MET A 642 12.90 -51.29 12.72
C MET A 642 13.19 -51.14 14.22
N SER A 643 13.87 -50.07 14.63
CA SER A 643 13.39 -49.14 15.67
C SER A 643 14.39 -48.02 15.97
N SER A 644 13.81 -46.95 16.51
CA SER A 644 14.30 -45.62 16.85
C SER A 644 15.32 -45.55 17.99
N SER A 645 15.85 -44.32 18.15
CA SER A 645 16.49 -43.68 19.32
C SER A 645 17.91 -44.15 19.69
N ASP A 646 18.90 -43.27 19.50
CA ASP A 646 19.38 -42.44 20.62
C ASP A 646 20.47 -41.46 20.14
N GLU A 647 20.22 -40.17 20.41
CA GLU A 647 21.24 -39.14 20.45
C GLU A 647 22.20 -39.45 21.60
N GLN A 648 23.46 -39.76 21.28
CA GLN A 648 24.55 -39.62 22.23
C GLN A 648 25.64 -38.74 21.64
N ILE A 649 25.69 -37.54 22.23
CA ILE A 649 26.76 -36.55 22.15
C ILE A 649 28.05 -37.22 22.63
N ALA A 650 28.93 -37.58 21.70
CA ALA A 650 30.32 -37.88 21.97
C ALA A 650 31.17 -36.70 21.49
N HIS A 651 31.58 -35.86 22.45
CA HIS A 651 32.65 -34.88 22.27
C HIS A 651 33.88 -35.58 21.67
N SER A 652 34.19 -35.30 20.41
CA SER A 652 35.54 -35.48 19.90
C SER A 652 35.91 -34.37 18.93
N ARG A 653 36.85 -33.55 19.42
CA ARG A 653 37.91 -32.80 18.73
C ARG A 653 37.58 -32.24 17.35
N SER A 654 37.65 -30.91 17.28
CA SER A 654 37.92 -30.10 16.09
C SER A 654 38.87 -30.79 15.10
N LEU A 655 38.30 -31.41 14.07
CA LEU A 655 38.92 -31.60 12.77
C LEU A 655 38.27 -30.54 11.88
N GLY A 656 38.88 -29.37 11.70
CA GLY A 656 40.18 -29.26 11.07
C GLY A 656 39.93 -29.27 9.57
N ILE A 657 39.91 -28.06 9.01
CA ILE A 657 40.01 -27.72 7.60
C ILE A 657 40.69 -28.86 6.83
N LEU A 658 39.90 -29.69 6.16
CA LEU A 658 40.44 -30.73 5.28
C LEU A 658 40.86 -30.04 3.98
N SER A 659 42.15 -29.70 3.99
CA SER A 659 43.05 -29.33 2.90
C SER A 659 42.48 -29.31 1.46
N PHE A 660 41.89 -28.17 1.08
CA PHE A 660 41.92 -27.74 -0.32
C PHE A 660 43.33 -27.25 -0.76
N LEU A 661 44.26 -27.14 0.19
CA LEU A 661 45.67 -26.78 -0.01
C LEU A 661 46.52 -27.92 -0.60
N ASP A 662 46.07 -29.18 -0.59
CA ASP A 662 46.88 -30.31 -1.09
C ASP A 662 46.82 -30.52 -2.61
N PHE A 663 45.95 -29.79 -3.33
CA PHE A 663 45.79 -30.01 -4.77
C PHE A 663 46.61 -29.06 -5.66
N TYR A 664 47.06 -27.92 -5.14
CA TYR A 664 47.93 -26.97 -5.86
C TYR A 664 49.42 -27.04 -5.47
N SER A 665 49.77 -27.82 -4.45
CA SER A 665 51.16 -27.94 -3.97
C SER A 665 52.03 -28.92 -4.77
N SER A 666 51.49 -29.60 -5.79
CA SER A 666 52.22 -30.59 -6.59
C SER A 666 52.86 -30.04 -7.88
N SER A 667 52.61 -28.77 -8.23
CA SER A 667 53.16 -28.15 -9.45
C SER A 667 54.18 -27.02 -9.24
N SER A 668 54.60 -26.73 -8.00
CA SER A 668 55.58 -25.64 -7.71
C SER A 668 56.92 -26.10 -7.11
N ARG A 669 57.21 -27.40 -7.03
CA ARG A 669 58.51 -27.88 -6.53
C ARG A 669 59.54 -28.02 -7.66
N HIS A 670 59.88 -26.94 -8.36
CA HIS A 670 61.12 -26.81 -9.15
C HIS A 670 61.24 -25.36 -9.67
N ALA A 671 61.48 -24.40 -8.77
CA ALA A 671 62.07 -23.09 -9.10
C ALA A 671 62.21 -22.26 -7.81
N GLU A 672 63.08 -22.68 -6.89
CA GLU A 672 63.57 -21.80 -5.82
C GLU A 672 65.08 -22.00 -5.73
N GLU A 673 65.80 -21.23 -6.54
CA GLU A 673 67.14 -20.74 -6.23
C GLU A 673 67.32 -19.48 -7.10
N GLU A 674 67.55 -18.36 -6.43
CA GLU A 674 68.07 -17.05 -6.87
C GLU A 674 67.17 -15.82 -6.69
N GLU A 675 67.72 -14.91 -5.87
CA GLU A 675 67.51 -13.46 -5.71
C GLU A 675 66.50 -12.95 -4.66
N GLU A 676 67.04 -12.75 -3.44
CA GLU A 676 66.55 -11.84 -2.41
C GLU A 676 66.77 -10.37 -2.82
N GLU A 677 65.71 -9.56 -2.76
CA GLU A 677 65.63 -8.28 -2.02
C GLU A 677 64.29 -7.59 -2.32
N GLY A 678 63.38 -7.51 -1.32
CA GLY A 678 62.20 -6.62 -1.36
C GLY A 678 60.80 -7.23 -1.27
N ALA A 679 60.63 -8.50 -0.86
CA ALA A 679 59.30 -9.10 -0.72
C ALA A 679 58.63 -8.72 0.61
N SER A 680 57.85 -7.64 0.62
CA SER A 680 56.79 -7.48 1.64
C SER A 680 55.84 -8.69 1.52
N HIS A 681 55.71 -9.48 2.59
CA HIS A 681 54.87 -10.68 2.69
C HIS A 681 53.61 -10.62 1.81
N ILE A 682 53.57 -11.45 0.76
CA ILE A 682 52.39 -11.62 -0.09
C ILE A 682 51.36 -12.39 0.75
N SER A 683 50.38 -11.69 1.31
CA SER A 683 49.31 -12.30 2.10
C SER A 683 48.03 -12.41 1.30
N LEU A 684 47.32 -13.53 1.47
CA LEU A 684 45.91 -13.63 1.08
C LEU A 684 45.03 -13.20 2.26
N ASP A 685 43.79 -12.84 1.96
CA ASP A 685 42.79 -12.58 2.99
C ASP A 685 42.46 -13.86 3.80
N ALA A 686 41.70 -13.72 4.89
CA ALA A 686 41.34 -14.84 5.76
C ALA A 686 40.58 -15.97 5.03
N THR A 687 39.94 -15.68 3.90
CA THR A 687 39.25 -16.70 3.08
C THR A 687 40.13 -17.32 2.00
N GLY A 688 41.29 -16.74 1.69
CA GLY A 688 42.17 -17.18 0.60
C GLY A 688 41.70 -16.78 -0.80
N MET A 689 40.70 -15.91 -0.91
CA MET A 689 40.05 -15.54 -2.17
C MET A 689 40.63 -14.27 -2.80
N PHE A 690 41.29 -13.42 -2.02
CA PHE A 690 41.80 -12.13 -2.50
C PHE A 690 43.23 -11.87 -2.00
N HIS A 691 43.99 -11.16 -2.82
CA HIS A 691 45.30 -10.61 -2.45
C HIS A 691 45.11 -9.48 -1.43
N TRP A 692 45.87 -9.53 -0.36
CA TRP A 692 45.73 -8.65 0.80
C TRP A 692 47.08 -8.07 1.21
N CYS A 693 47.08 -6.84 1.71
CA CYS A 693 48.26 -6.20 2.28
C CYS A 693 47.92 -5.45 3.58
N GLU A 694 48.98 -5.09 4.31
CA GLU A 694 48.85 -4.16 5.43
C GLU A 694 48.20 -2.85 4.96
N ALA A 695 47.45 -2.20 5.86
CA ALA A 695 46.71 -1.00 5.55
C ALA A 695 47.66 0.12 5.09
N VAL A 696 47.56 0.51 3.81
CA VAL A 696 48.35 1.59 3.24
C VAL A 696 47.69 2.93 3.59
N THR A 697 48.44 3.83 4.22
CA THR A 697 47.93 5.17 4.56
C THR A 697 47.64 5.99 3.29
N PHE A 698 46.63 6.85 3.35
CA PHE A 698 46.19 7.67 2.21
C PHE A 698 47.33 8.50 1.59
N GLU A 699 48.22 9.06 2.42
CA GLU A 699 49.36 9.86 1.96
C GLU A 699 50.42 9.04 1.23
N LYS A 700 50.58 7.76 1.57
CA LYS A 700 51.55 6.85 0.92
C LYS A 700 51.05 6.43 -0.46
N ALA A 701 49.74 6.26 -0.62
CA ALA A 701 49.12 5.98 -1.92
C ALA A 701 49.02 7.22 -2.84
N LEU A 702 49.14 8.43 -2.29
CA LEU A 702 49.06 9.68 -3.04
C LEU A 702 50.33 9.96 -3.85
N LEU A 703 50.14 10.10 -5.16
CA LEU A 703 51.22 10.42 -6.09
C LEU A 703 51.62 11.90 -5.99
N LYS A 704 52.76 12.17 -5.35
CA LYS A 704 53.27 13.53 -5.08
C LYS A 704 53.75 14.31 -6.32
N SER A 705 54.08 13.65 -7.43
CA SER A 705 54.56 14.31 -8.66
C SER A 705 53.86 13.81 -9.92
N LYS A 706 53.21 14.72 -10.65
CA LYS A 706 52.57 14.46 -11.96
C LYS A 706 53.56 14.01 -13.05
N ARG A 707 54.87 14.13 -12.83
CA ARG A 707 55.92 13.74 -13.79
C ARG A 707 56.46 12.32 -13.59
N LYS A 708 56.28 11.70 -12.42
CA LYS A 708 56.87 10.37 -12.11
C LYS A 708 56.16 9.18 -12.77
N LEU A 709 54.94 9.36 -13.30
CA LEU A 709 54.23 8.30 -14.03
C LEU A 709 54.71 8.10 -15.47
N PHE A 710 55.42 9.07 -16.06
CA PHE A 710 55.95 8.98 -17.42
C PHE A 710 57.18 8.05 -17.44
N GLY A 711 56.95 6.75 -17.30
CA GLY A 711 57.99 5.73 -17.44
C GLY A 711 57.69 4.39 -16.78
N GLU A 712 57.07 4.39 -15.59
CA GLU A 712 57.00 3.19 -14.73
C GLU A 712 55.72 2.36 -14.92
N LEU A 713 54.58 2.96 -15.28
CA LEU A 713 53.29 2.26 -15.34
C LEU A 713 52.86 2.04 -16.80
N ARG A 714 52.72 0.77 -17.18
CA ARG A 714 52.16 0.30 -18.47
C ARG A 714 51.18 -0.83 -18.19
N ASP A 715 50.16 -0.96 -19.04
CA ASP A 715 49.09 -1.96 -18.89
C ASP A 715 48.34 -1.85 -17.55
N HIS A 716 48.19 -0.63 -17.04
CA HIS A 716 47.47 -0.33 -15.81
C HIS A 716 46.02 0.10 -16.07
N ILE A 717 45.18 0.12 -15.03
CA ILE A 717 43.79 0.56 -15.10
C ILE A 717 43.68 1.98 -14.55
N VAL A 718 43.05 2.87 -15.30
CA VAL A 718 42.74 4.24 -14.85
C VAL A 718 41.27 4.31 -14.46
N VAL A 719 40.98 4.77 -13.24
CA VAL A 719 39.61 4.92 -12.74
C VAL A 719 39.34 6.40 -12.48
N CYS A 720 38.55 7.00 -13.35
CA CYS A 720 38.09 8.38 -13.22
C CYS A 720 36.86 8.43 -12.32
N VAL A 721 36.97 9.07 -11.15
CA VAL A 721 35.89 9.15 -10.17
C VAL A 721 35.36 10.58 -10.07
N PHE A 722 34.09 10.77 -10.41
CA PHE A 722 33.36 12.01 -10.16
C PHE A 722 32.57 11.90 -8.87
N GLY A 723 33.04 12.58 -7.82
CA GLY A 723 32.39 12.64 -6.52
C GLY A 723 32.87 13.87 -5.75
N ASP A 724 31.96 14.42 -4.95
CA ASP A 724 32.19 15.58 -4.09
C ASP A 724 32.12 15.16 -2.62
N ALA A 725 32.52 16.01 -1.69
CA ALA A 725 32.49 15.67 -0.25
C ALA A 725 31.09 15.27 0.25
N THR A 726 30.02 15.82 -0.35
CA THR A 726 28.62 15.56 0.01
C THR A 726 27.97 14.43 -0.77
N SER A 727 28.61 13.93 -1.84
CA SER A 727 28.00 12.90 -2.68
C SER A 727 27.94 11.53 -1.98
N THR A 728 26.99 10.71 -2.42
CA THR A 728 26.84 9.33 -1.94
C THR A 728 28.04 8.48 -2.33
N MET A 729 28.42 7.53 -1.47
CA MET A 729 29.49 6.58 -1.78
C MET A 729 29.05 5.61 -2.88
N ILE A 730 29.96 5.36 -3.83
CA ILE A 730 29.82 4.40 -4.92
C ILE A 730 30.11 2.98 -4.42
N GLY A 731 31.06 2.86 -3.48
CA GLY A 731 31.54 1.57 -2.98
C GLY A 731 32.66 1.00 -3.84
N LEU A 732 33.78 1.73 -3.97
CA LEU A 732 34.93 1.37 -4.82
C LEU A 732 35.53 0.01 -4.47
N ARG A 733 35.33 -0.47 -3.24
CA ARG A 733 35.67 -1.84 -2.83
C ARG A 733 35.11 -2.90 -3.78
N ASN A 734 33.87 -2.77 -4.25
CA ASN A 734 33.26 -3.74 -5.16
C ASN A 734 33.90 -3.73 -6.56
N PHE A 735 34.53 -2.63 -6.95
CA PHE A 735 35.29 -2.53 -8.20
C PHE A 735 36.69 -3.14 -8.06
N VAL A 736 37.36 -2.92 -6.93
CA VAL A 736 38.73 -3.40 -6.70
C VAL A 736 38.78 -4.90 -6.39
N MET A 737 37.84 -5.43 -5.60
CA MET A 737 37.85 -6.82 -5.16
C MET A 737 38.00 -7.84 -6.31
N PRO A 738 37.21 -7.77 -7.40
CA PRO A 738 37.33 -8.72 -8.51
C PRO A 738 38.66 -8.63 -9.27
N LEU A 739 39.34 -7.48 -9.23
CA LEU A 739 40.66 -7.23 -9.85
C LEU A 739 41.83 -7.65 -8.96
N ARG A 740 41.53 -8.11 -7.74
CA ARG A 740 42.51 -8.58 -6.74
C ARG A 740 42.20 -10.00 -6.27
N ALA A 741 41.44 -10.75 -7.06
CA ALA A 741 41.14 -12.14 -6.76
C ALA A 741 42.40 -13.02 -6.85
N SER A 742 42.45 -14.08 -6.04
CA SER A 742 43.60 -14.98 -5.91
C SER A 742 43.82 -15.90 -7.12
N ASN A 743 42.89 -15.88 -8.08
CA ASN A 743 43.05 -16.55 -9.37
C ASN A 743 44.12 -15.90 -10.27
N PHE A 744 44.51 -14.66 -9.99
CA PHE A 744 45.63 -13.99 -10.65
C PHE A 744 46.92 -14.16 -9.85
N ALA A 745 48.04 -14.40 -10.53
CA ALA A 745 49.34 -14.32 -9.87
C ALA A 745 49.64 -12.86 -9.47
N PHE A 746 50.43 -12.64 -8.42
CA PHE A 746 50.72 -11.28 -7.94
C PHE A 746 51.39 -10.40 -9.01
N SER A 747 52.19 -11.00 -9.88
CA SER A 747 52.82 -10.34 -11.04
C SER A 747 51.81 -9.90 -12.11
N GLU A 748 50.72 -10.66 -12.30
CA GLU A 748 49.66 -10.37 -13.27
C GLU A 748 48.71 -9.25 -12.81
N LEU A 749 48.75 -8.89 -11.52
CA LEU A 749 47.92 -7.81 -10.99
C LEU A 749 48.30 -6.47 -11.62
N LYS A 750 47.34 -5.88 -12.33
CA LYS A 750 47.42 -4.53 -12.89
C LYS A 750 47.32 -3.46 -11.80
N ASP A 751 48.18 -2.47 -11.85
CA ASP A 751 48.07 -1.26 -11.04
C ASP A 751 46.77 -0.52 -11.33
N ILE A 752 46.14 0.03 -10.29
CA ILE A 752 44.91 0.84 -10.42
C ILE A 752 45.24 2.26 -9.98
N VAL A 753 45.00 3.22 -10.87
CA VAL A 753 45.21 4.65 -10.62
C VAL A 753 43.87 5.36 -10.55
N PHE A 754 43.48 5.81 -9.36
CA PHE A 754 42.26 6.60 -9.17
C PHE A 754 42.54 8.08 -9.44
N VAL A 755 41.72 8.70 -10.28
CA VAL A 755 41.78 10.13 -10.61
C VAL A 755 40.49 10.81 -10.16
N GLY A 756 40.57 11.70 -9.17
CA GLY A 756 39.38 12.39 -8.65
C GLY A 756 39.66 13.38 -7.53
N ASN A 757 38.57 13.83 -6.88
CA ASN A 757 38.63 14.68 -5.69
C ASN A 757 39.16 13.86 -4.48
N LEU A 758 40.16 14.41 -3.79
CA LEU A 758 40.78 13.75 -2.64
C LEU A 758 39.82 13.59 -1.46
N GLU A 759 38.94 14.57 -1.22
CA GLU A 759 37.98 14.52 -0.10
C GLU A 759 37.01 13.35 -0.27
N TYR A 760 36.56 13.10 -1.49
CA TYR A 760 35.70 11.95 -1.81
C TYR A 760 36.47 10.64 -1.67
N LEU A 761 37.67 10.55 -2.28
CA LEU A 761 38.47 9.33 -2.25
C LEU A 761 38.93 8.96 -0.84
N GLN A 762 39.17 9.92 0.04
CA GLN A 762 39.54 9.67 1.43
C GLN A 762 38.46 8.90 2.20
N ARG A 763 37.18 9.19 1.94
CA ARG A 763 36.03 8.47 2.54
C ARG A 763 35.94 7.02 2.06
N GLU A 764 36.25 6.77 0.78
CA GLU A 764 36.23 5.42 0.21
C GLU A 764 37.50 4.62 0.52
N TRP A 765 38.62 5.30 0.82
CA TRP A 765 39.93 4.68 1.04
C TRP A 765 39.94 3.69 2.21
N GLU A 766 39.19 3.99 3.28
CA GLU A 766 39.05 3.11 4.44
C GLU A 766 38.65 1.67 4.05
N PHE A 767 37.87 1.52 2.98
CA PHE A 767 37.37 0.23 2.50
C PHE A 767 38.30 -0.48 1.50
N ILE A 768 39.33 0.19 0.98
CA ILE A 768 40.23 -0.35 -0.05
C ILE A 768 41.72 -0.31 0.32
N GLN A 769 42.09 0.29 1.46
CA GLN A 769 43.48 0.45 1.92
C GLN A 769 44.28 -0.86 2.07
N ASN A 770 43.61 -2.01 2.13
CA ASN A 770 44.22 -3.33 2.28
C ASN A 770 44.46 -4.07 0.96
N PHE A 771 44.24 -3.42 -0.18
CA PHE A 771 44.54 -4.02 -1.48
C PHE A 771 45.88 -3.52 -2.04
N PRO A 772 46.69 -4.41 -2.63
CA PRO A 772 47.97 -4.03 -3.20
C PRO A 772 47.82 -3.26 -4.52
N LYS A 773 48.89 -2.56 -4.93
CA LYS A 773 49.02 -1.88 -6.24
C LYS A 773 47.90 -0.86 -6.53
N LEU A 774 47.56 -0.05 -5.52
CA LEU A 774 46.59 1.04 -5.63
C LEU A 774 47.29 2.39 -5.51
N HIS A 775 46.99 3.30 -6.44
CA HIS A 775 47.58 4.63 -6.49
C HIS A 775 46.50 5.71 -6.62
N LEU A 776 46.73 6.87 -6.00
CA LEU A 776 45.80 8.00 -6.00
C LEU A 776 46.43 9.21 -6.70
N LEU A 777 45.70 9.81 -7.63
CA LEU A 777 46.08 11.04 -8.32
C LEU A 777 45.02 12.13 -8.11
N LYS A 778 45.44 13.23 -7.49
CA LYS A 778 44.62 14.44 -7.39
C LYS A 778 44.42 15.05 -8.78
N GLY A 779 43.18 15.09 -9.26
CA GLY A 779 42.86 15.68 -10.55
C GLY A 779 41.40 15.45 -10.96
N SER A 780 41.07 15.87 -12.18
CA SER A 780 39.75 15.62 -12.78
C SER A 780 39.91 14.99 -14.17
N ALA A 781 39.02 14.08 -14.53
CA ALA A 781 39.00 13.49 -15.87
C ALA A 781 38.59 14.48 -16.97
N LEU A 782 38.05 15.64 -16.60
CA LEU A 782 37.82 16.74 -17.54
C LEU A 782 39.12 17.48 -17.92
N SER A 783 40.17 17.34 -17.11
CA SER A 783 41.48 17.93 -17.36
C SER A 783 42.36 17.00 -18.18
N CYS A 784 42.67 17.41 -19.41
CA CYS A 784 43.61 16.68 -20.27
C CYS A 784 45.00 16.52 -19.65
N ALA A 785 45.44 17.49 -18.85
CA ALA A 785 46.74 17.43 -18.20
C ALA A 785 46.80 16.32 -17.13
N ASP A 786 45.71 16.15 -16.38
CA ASP A 786 45.62 15.14 -15.33
C ASP A 786 45.49 13.74 -15.92
N LEU A 787 44.70 13.57 -17.00
CA LEU A 787 44.63 12.30 -17.74
C LEU A 787 45.99 11.91 -18.34
N LYS A 788 46.74 12.86 -18.88
CA LYS A 788 48.12 12.61 -19.35
C LYS A 788 49.04 12.22 -18.20
N ALA A 789 48.93 12.89 -17.04
CA ALA A 789 49.69 12.56 -15.84
C ALA A 789 49.34 11.16 -15.29
N ALA A 790 48.08 10.72 -15.43
CA ALA A 790 47.63 9.38 -15.06
C ALA A 790 48.10 8.28 -16.03
N GLY A 791 48.82 8.63 -17.11
CA GLY A 791 49.31 7.66 -18.07
C GLY A 791 48.23 7.04 -18.94
N ILE A 792 47.12 7.75 -19.22
CA ILE A 792 45.98 7.25 -20.01
C ILE A 792 46.35 6.65 -21.38
N LYS A 793 47.51 7.03 -21.94
CA LYS A 793 48.02 6.48 -23.20
C LYS A 793 48.41 5.00 -23.09
N TYR A 794 48.93 4.60 -21.93
CA TYR A 794 49.48 3.26 -21.69
C TYR A 794 48.55 2.40 -20.84
N CYS A 795 47.35 2.88 -20.52
CA CYS A 795 46.38 2.14 -19.74
C CYS A 795 45.73 1.03 -20.59
N SER A 796 45.40 -0.08 -19.95
CA SER A 796 44.65 -1.18 -20.56
C SER A 796 43.17 -0.85 -20.71
N MET A 797 42.62 -0.19 -19.68
CA MET A 797 41.22 0.20 -19.62
C MET A 797 41.09 1.48 -18.80
N CYS A 798 40.15 2.35 -19.21
CA CYS A 798 39.73 3.50 -18.44
C CYS A 798 38.27 3.33 -18.01
N ALA A 799 38.02 3.27 -16.71
CA ALA A 799 36.68 3.23 -16.15
C ALA A 799 36.27 4.63 -15.68
N VAL A 800 35.09 5.10 -16.10
CA VAL A 800 34.52 6.37 -15.65
C VAL A 800 33.36 6.09 -14.72
N LEU A 801 33.49 6.48 -13.45
CA LEU A 801 32.51 6.26 -12.40
C LEU A 801 32.03 7.62 -11.90
N SER A 802 30.71 7.80 -11.84
CA SER A 802 30.09 8.98 -11.23
C SER A 802 29.30 8.56 -10.01
N ALA A 803 29.50 9.28 -8.91
CA ALA A 803 28.55 9.30 -7.81
C ALA A 803 27.31 10.08 -8.29
N ASN A 804 26.13 9.71 -7.81
CA ASN A 804 24.92 10.47 -8.10
C ASN A 804 25.08 11.85 -7.45
N ALA A 805 25.19 12.89 -8.28
CA ALA A 805 25.15 14.27 -7.83
C ALA A 805 23.68 14.66 -7.63
N THR A 806 23.42 15.39 -6.55
CA THR A 806 22.12 15.99 -6.23
C THR A 806 21.79 17.17 -7.16
N ASP A 807 22.00 17.04 -8.47
CA ASP A 807 21.62 18.08 -9.42
C ASP A 807 20.12 17.95 -9.68
N ALA A 808 19.36 18.63 -8.84
CA ALA A 808 17.92 18.62 -8.77
C ALA A 808 17.26 19.00 -10.11
N GLY A 809 16.48 18.07 -10.68
CA GLY A 809 15.36 18.40 -11.58
C GLY A 809 15.35 17.65 -12.91
N ASN A 810 16.49 17.48 -13.58
CA ASN A 810 16.54 16.93 -14.94
C ASN A 810 17.30 15.61 -15.01
N GLN A 811 16.56 14.49 -15.12
CA GLN A 811 17.13 13.16 -15.33
C GLN A 811 18.06 13.09 -16.55
N THR A 812 17.84 13.94 -17.57
CA THR A 812 18.66 14.00 -18.79
C THR A 812 20.06 14.53 -18.57
N LEU A 813 20.32 15.30 -17.50
CA LEU A 813 21.62 15.93 -17.25
C LEU A 813 22.53 15.10 -16.34
N VAL A 814 22.04 14.00 -15.77
CA VAL A 814 22.75 13.18 -14.78
C VAL A 814 24.10 12.67 -15.31
N ASP A 815 24.15 12.24 -16.58
CA ASP A 815 25.35 11.62 -17.17
C ASP A 815 26.30 12.61 -17.86
N THR A 816 26.07 13.92 -17.75
CA THR A 816 26.84 14.95 -18.48
C THR A 816 28.35 14.85 -18.22
N LYS A 817 28.77 14.72 -16.95
CA LYS A 817 30.20 14.63 -16.58
C LYS A 817 30.86 13.37 -17.16
N SER A 818 30.16 12.24 -17.12
CA SER A 818 30.64 10.94 -17.63
C SER A 818 30.81 10.97 -19.15
N ILE A 819 29.83 11.53 -19.87
CA ILE A 819 29.87 11.66 -21.33
C ILE A 819 31.01 12.60 -21.75
N LEU A 820 31.14 13.77 -21.11
CA LEU A 820 32.20 14.74 -21.41
C LEU A 820 33.59 14.15 -21.16
N ALA A 821 33.79 13.41 -20.06
CA ALA A 821 35.05 12.73 -19.78
C ALA A 821 35.41 11.72 -20.88
N THR A 822 34.42 10.93 -21.32
CA THR A 822 34.61 9.94 -22.38
C THR A 822 34.98 10.59 -23.72
N LEU A 823 34.31 11.68 -24.09
CA LEU A 823 34.64 12.47 -25.28
C LEU A 823 36.06 13.05 -25.21
N ASN A 824 36.45 13.54 -24.03
CA ASN A 824 37.77 14.11 -23.80
C ASN A 824 38.89 13.05 -23.92
N ILE A 825 38.66 11.85 -23.36
CA ILE A 825 39.58 10.71 -23.48
C ILE A 825 39.73 10.31 -24.95
N ARG A 826 38.62 10.19 -25.69
CA ARG A 826 38.65 9.89 -27.14
C ARG A 826 39.43 10.95 -27.92
N PHE A 827 39.22 12.23 -27.64
CA PHE A 827 39.95 13.31 -28.29
C PHE A 827 41.48 13.24 -28.06
N LEU A 828 41.91 12.84 -26.86
CA LEU A 828 43.33 12.63 -26.56
C LEU A 828 43.95 11.47 -27.35
N GLN A 829 43.17 10.43 -27.66
CA GLN A 829 43.61 9.33 -28.54
C GLN A 829 43.78 9.81 -29.99
N PHE A 830 42.82 10.58 -30.53
CA PHE A 830 42.86 11.10 -31.91
C PHE A 830 43.99 12.09 -32.19
N LYS A 831 44.32 12.98 -31.23
CA LYS A 831 45.45 13.92 -31.39
C LYS A 831 46.83 13.25 -31.49
N GLN A 832 46.91 11.95 -31.21
CA GLN A 832 48.17 11.20 -31.14
C GLN A 832 48.37 10.19 -32.28
N THR A 833 47.47 10.13 -33.26
CA THR A 833 47.73 9.50 -34.57
C THR A 833 48.23 10.56 -35.56
N PRO A 834 49.52 10.94 -35.60
CA PRO A 834 50.04 11.71 -36.71
C PRO A 834 50.26 10.77 -37.91
N SER A 835 49.58 11.04 -39.03
CA SER A 835 50.15 11.01 -40.39
C SER A 835 51.29 10.03 -40.72
N THR A 836 51.17 8.74 -40.41
CA THR A 836 52.12 7.70 -40.84
C THR A 836 51.85 7.20 -42.27
N GLU A 837 51.33 8.04 -43.16
CA GLU A 837 51.23 7.75 -44.59
C GLU A 837 52.16 8.60 -45.46
N HIS A 838 52.78 9.67 -44.93
CA HIS A 838 53.60 10.56 -45.78
C HIS A 838 55.09 10.23 -45.86
N ASP A 839 55.64 9.40 -44.96
CA ASP A 839 57.09 9.07 -44.92
C ASP A 839 57.47 7.70 -45.51
N ARG A 840 56.55 7.02 -46.22
CA ARG A 840 56.88 5.79 -47.00
C ARG A 840 57.11 6.03 -48.49
N ARG A 841 57.21 7.29 -48.93
CA ARG A 841 57.63 7.65 -50.29
C ARG A 841 58.73 8.71 -50.26
N ARG A 842 59.92 8.33 -49.79
CA ARG A 842 61.22 8.85 -50.23
C ARG A 842 62.27 7.78 -50.07
#